data_AF-A0A1F8JJ79-F1
#
_entry.id   AF-A0A1F8JJ79-F1
#
_cell.length_a   1.000
_cell.length_b   1.000
_cell.length_c   1.000
_cell.angle_alpha   90.00
_cell.angle_beta   90.00
_cell.angle_gamma   90.00
#
_symmetry.space_group_name_H-M   'P 1'
#
loop_
_entity.id
_entity.type
_entity.pdbx_description
1 polymer ?
#
loop_
_entity_poly.entity_id
_entity_poly.type
_entity_poly.pdbx_seq_one_letter_code
_entity_poly.pdbx_strand_id
1 'polypeptide(L)'
;MEDREALNTKSKYKVILTCIWSLLFSTSFCAQNILNHLDFSCYQVASHIPGIDAVFVIQLEENEKLSALHEELQQHDVQVFDYNKFQKIPEIVLTSYCSSIVSPFLLTEILSHLSIYQYCLNQGINRVLILESHASLMKDPRELSQLLTTLNEKTRGYWDVLYTDSDFHHPQTGLPIVPNLHYIPKNKKAFLPGISKVFCRYGAASFVISKSGMKKVLQYFQTRWDNLPFDQILFRIPRLYIYGVDTDIITNRYSTKPSENVHLEKLKKKEKLYQTGNEFWIDPVHLLTHDRFDAAAKYIYAKYQLKHYRTQWHVDLYKKHLENWISFYNTEPLKIGFPAFLSAFNTLIKSLQNKRFDPTYPIDINNLGLACNGSHRIGTCLAMQIPVKVRVESGEGSPSMTASAFRNLYSLEEKYLDHMAYEYAKLKDNTVIVSLFPAGYQFRKEVENILNKYGTVVHDKDIWLTESGCLEYIRLVYNGEWWTGSYLDNFQHSKAKAALCFPRDLRENSPVKVYLYECETEAIARVAKEAVRTLCNYGNESVHINNNHNQTKIIAASVFNENSIAFMNKKKLNIHPQFHQYMKNLHAFIGENPIDPEEICIDTGCVLAAYGLRDTKDIDVIHKCPLPSTYQSYNVDSHNPHLHHHSKPLDEILFNPENHFYYQGIKFVSIDLVRKMKWDRHSEKDLVDIELIDAL
;
A
#
# COMPACT_ATOMS: atom_id res chain seq x y z
N MET A 1 -5.80 43.40 -38.54
CA MET A 1 -4.54 43.87 -37.92
C MET A 1 -4.78 44.39 -36.50
N GLU A 2 -5.97 44.93 -36.22
CA GLU A 2 -6.41 45.40 -34.90
C GLU A 2 -6.60 44.28 -33.84
N ASP A 3 -6.95 43.05 -34.23
CA ASP A 3 -7.08 41.93 -33.27
C ASP A 3 -5.75 41.41 -32.71
N ARG A 4 -4.63 41.65 -33.40
CA ARG A 4 -3.29 41.26 -32.90
C ARG A 4 -2.75 42.22 -31.85
N GLU A 5 -3.19 43.48 -31.86
CA GLU A 5 -2.79 44.48 -30.87
C GLU A 5 -3.54 44.32 -29.54
N ALA A 6 -4.82 43.93 -29.59
CA ALA A 6 -5.65 43.66 -28.41
C ALA A 6 -5.21 42.41 -27.61
N LEU A 7 -4.72 41.38 -28.30
CA LEU A 7 -4.16 40.17 -27.69
C LEU A 7 -2.80 40.44 -27.02
N ASN A 8 -2.01 41.35 -27.57
CA ASN A 8 -0.67 41.68 -27.04
C ASN A 8 -0.75 42.62 -25.81
N THR A 9 -1.77 43.47 -25.74
CA THR A 9 -2.05 44.29 -24.54
C THR A 9 -2.60 43.44 -23.38
N LYS A 10 -3.56 42.52 -23.62
CA LYS A 10 -4.05 41.61 -22.57
C LYS A 10 -2.95 40.72 -21.98
N SER A 11 -2.01 40.25 -22.81
CA SER A 11 -0.83 39.49 -22.36
C SER A 11 0.08 40.31 -21.46
N LYS A 12 0.41 41.56 -21.85
CA LYS A 12 1.24 42.46 -21.05
C LYS A 12 0.57 42.88 -19.74
N TYR A 13 -0.72 43.16 -19.73
CA TYR A 13 -1.45 43.46 -18.50
C TYR A 13 -1.52 42.25 -17.56
N LYS A 14 -1.62 41.02 -18.09
CA LYS A 14 -1.60 39.81 -17.26
C LYS A 14 -0.21 39.58 -16.64
N VAL A 15 0.87 39.76 -17.40
CA VAL A 15 2.25 39.66 -16.88
C VAL A 15 2.54 40.76 -15.86
N ILE A 16 2.10 41.99 -16.12
CA ILE A 16 2.27 43.11 -15.18
C ILE A 16 1.42 42.91 -13.93
N LEU A 17 0.17 42.42 -14.02
CA LEU A 17 -0.63 42.08 -12.84
C LEU A 17 -0.04 40.91 -12.06
N THR A 18 0.51 39.87 -12.72
CA THR A 18 1.17 38.76 -12.03
C THR A 18 2.46 39.23 -11.35
N CYS A 19 3.24 40.11 -11.98
CA CYS A 19 4.41 40.74 -11.38
C CYS A 19 4.04 41.68 -10.23
N ILE A 20 2.98 42.48 -10.36
CA ILE A 20 2.46 43.36 -9.30
C ILE A 20 1.86 42.53 -8.16
N TRP A 21 1.19 41.41 -8.42
CA TRP A 21 0.71 40.47 -7.40
C TRP A 21 1.87 39.77 -6.66
N SER A 22 2.93 39.40 -7.36
CA SER A 22 4.14 38.82 -6.75
C SER A 22 5.04 39.87 -6.08
N LEU A 23 4.90 41.16 -6.41
CA LEU A 23 5.53 42.29 -5.71
C LEU A 23 4.71 42.76 -4.49
N LEU A 24 3.38 42.67 -4.53
CA LEU A 24 2.48 43.06 -3.42
C LEU A 24 2.41 41.97 -2.33
N PHE A 25 2.63 40.71 -2.68
CA PHE A 25 2.91 39.63 -1.73
C PHE A 25 4.40 39.30 -1.74
N SER A 26 5.22 40.20 -1.18
CA SER A 26 6.62 39.86 -0.89
C SER A 26 6.65 38.61 0.00
N THR A 27 7.37 37.58 -0.42
CA THR A 27 7.55 36.31 0.30
C THR A 27 7.98 36.50 1.77
N SER A 28 8.64 37.60 2.10
CA SER A 28 9.04 37.96 3.47
C SER A 28 7.86 38.35 4.38
N PHE A 29 6.84 39.05 3.86
CA PHE A 29 5.66 39.45 4.65
C PHE A 29 4.77 38.23 4.98
N CYS A 30 4.67 37.26 4.06
CA CYS A 30 3.94 36.01 4.28
C CYS A 30 4.60 35.09 5.31
N ALA A 31 5.93 34.91 5.24
CA ALA A 31 6.64 34.03 6.16
C ALA A 31 6.56 34.52 7.61
N GLN A 32 6.61 35.84 7.83
CA GLN A 32 6.53 36.43 9.17
C GLN A 32 5.16 36.19 9.83
N ASN A 33 4.06 36.29 9.08
CA ASN A 33 2.71 36.04 9.62
C ASN A 33 2.50 34.57 10.02
N ILE A 34 3.04 33.62 9.23
CA ILE A 34 2.95 32.19 9.56
C ILE A 34 3.74 31.87 10.84
N LEU A 35 4.95 32.43 10.98
CA LEU A 35 5.78 32.23 12.18
C LEU A 35 5.17 32.86 13.44
N ASN A 36 4.42 33.96 13.30
CA ASN A 36 3.78 34.65 14.42
C ASN A 36 2.54 33.92 14.99
N HIS A 37 1.98 32.94 14.26
CA HIS A 37 0.81 32.15 14.71
C HIS A 37 1.17 30.84 15.42
N LEU A 38 2.45 30.62 15.70
CA LEU A 38 2.96 29.43 16.39
C LEU A 38 2.85 29.60 17.91
N ASP A 39 1.68 29.29 18.47
CA ASP A 39 1.42 29.34 19.92
C ASP A 39 1.55 27.96 20.57
N PHE A 40 2.23 27.86 21.71
CA PHE A 40 2.54 26.58 22.38
C PHE A 40 2.26 26.64 23.88
N SER A 41 1.60 25.60 24.41
CA SER A 41 1.44 25.41 25.85
C SER A 41 2.75 24.92 26.50
N CYS A 42 3.02 25.45 27.68
CA CYS A 42 4.24 25.24 28.48
C CYS A 42 4.41 23.79 28.94
N TYR A 43 5.58 23.19 28.67
CA TYR A 43 6.03 21.93 29.29
C TYR A 43 7.48 22.05 29.77
N GLN A 44 7.82 21.38 30.87
CA GLN A 44 9.19 21.25 31.35
C GLN A 44 9.96 20.30 30.41
N VAL A 45 11.08 20.75 29.84
CA VAL A 45 11.81 20.04 28.79
C VAL A 45 13.12 19.49 29.31
N ALA A 46 13.25 18.17 29.38
CA ALA A 46 14.52 17.47 29.60
C ALA A 46 14.57 16.23 28.69
N SER A 47 15.66 16.05 27.94
CA SER A 47 15.83 14.90 27.03
C SER A 47 16.36 13.64 27.73
N HIS A 48 16.99 13.81 28.90
CA HIS A 48 17.86 12.82 29.56
C HIS A 48 19.09 12.35 28.73
N ILE A 49 19.38 12.99 27.59
CA ILE A 49 20.59 12.78 26.79
C ILE A 49 21.60 13.91 27.09
N PRO A 50 22.77 13.61 27.69
CA PRO A 50 23.76 14.64 28.00
C PRO A 50 24.17 15.48 26.78
N GLY A 51 24.00 16.80 26.88
CA GLY A 51 24.36 17.73 25.80
C GLY A 51 23.29 17.91 24.71
N ILE A 52 22.08 17.37 24.91
CA ILE A 52 20.87 17.66 24.14
C ILE A 52 19.81 18.10 25.16
N ASP A 53 19.14 19.23 24.95
CA ASP A 53 18.18 19.73 25.95
C ASP A 53 16.78 19.12 25.76
N ALA A 54 16.42 18.79 24.51
CA ALA A 54 15.09 18.31 24.14
C ALA A 54 15.13 17.28 23.00
N VAL A 55 14.14 16.37 22.97
CA VAL A 55 13.87 15.47 21.84
C VAL A 55 12.45 15.70 21.35
N PHE A 56 12.29 15.97 20.05
CA PHE A 56 10.98 16.11 19.42
C PHE A 56 10.79 15.04 18.35
N VAL A 57 9.60 14.44 18.33
CA VAL A 57 9.17 13.51 17.28
C VAL A 57 8.11 14.18 16.42
N ILE A 58 8.39 14.35 15.13
CA ILE A 58 7.46 14.89 14.13
C ILE A 58 6.67 13.73 13.51
N GLN A 59 5.36 13.77 13.64
CA GLN A 59 4.46 12.81 13.00
C GLN A 59 3.86 13.38 11.71
N LEU A 60 4.46 13.05 10.55
CA LEU A 60 3.95 13.46 9.24
C LEU A 60 2.78 12.57 8.75
N GLU A 61 2.73 11.30 9.18
CA GLU A 61 1.71 10.32 8.80
C GLU A 61 1.20 9.55 10.03
N GLU A 62 -0.07 9.13 10.02
CA GLU A 62 -0.60 8.22 11.03
C GLU A 62 0.01 6.83 10.81
N ASN A 63 0.77 6.35 11.78
CA ASN A 63 1.37 5.02 11.71
C ASN A 63 1.57 4.43 13.11
N GLU A 64 1.58 3.11 13.18
CA GLU A 64 1.85 2.36 14.43
C GLU A 64 3.33 2.45 14.86
N LYS A 65 4.21 3.00 14.01
CA LYS A 65 5.66 3.09 14.26
C LYS A 65 6.02 4.13 15.33
N LEU A 66 5.18 5.13 15.56
CA LEU A 66 5.38 6.11 16.63
C LEU A 66 5.46 5.44 18.01
N SER A 67 4.51 4.53 18.29
CA SER A 67 4.48 3.80 19.56
C SER A 67 5.73 2.95 19.76
N ALA A 68 6.20 2.27 18.70
CA ALA A 68 7.42 1.48 18.74
C ALA A 68 8.67 2.34 19.02
N LEU A 69 8.79 3.51 18.36
CA LEU A 69 9.88 4.45 18.60
C LEU A 69 9.87 4.97 20.04
N HIS A 70 8.69 5.22 20.61
CA HIS A 70 8.58 5.63 22.02
C HIS A 70 9.05 4.53 22.97
N GLU A 71 8.62 3.29 22.74
CA GLU A 71 9.07 2.15 23.53
C GLU A 71 10.59 2.00 23.46
N GLU A 72 11.19 2.11 22.26
CA GLU A 72 12.65 2.05 22.08
C GLU A 72 13.37 3.18 22.82
N LEU A 73 12.89 4.43 22.73
CA LEU A 73 13.50 5.58 23.41
C LEU A 73 13.34 5.49 24.94
N GLN A 74 12.19 5.02 25.42
CA GLN A 74 11.93 4.84 26.85
C GLN A 74 12.84 3.76 27.46
N GLN A 75 13.18 2.69 26.72
CA GLN A 75 14.15 1.68 27.17
C GLN A 75 15.55 2.27 27.44
N HIS A 76 15.88 3.39 26.80
CA HIS A 76 17.14 4.11 27.01
C HIS A 76 17.02 5.31 27.98
N ASP A 77 15.90 5.43 28.70
CA ASP A 77 15.59 6.56 29.58
C ASP A 77 15.64 7.91 28.84
N VAL A 78 15.12 7.96 27.61
CA VAL A 78 15.01 9.19 26.82
C VAL A 78 13.58 9.72 26.89
N GLN A 79 13.42 10.97 27.32
CA GLN A 79 12.13 11.65 27.34
C GLN A 79 11.90 12.40 26.03
N VAL A 80 10.74 12.14 25.40
CA VAL A 80 10.36 12.71 24.10
C VAL A 80 9.16 13.64 24.21
N PHE A 81 9.10 14.60 23.29
CA PHE A 81 7.97 15.48 23.08
C PHE A 81 7.33 15.17 21.74
N ASP A 82 6.08 14.73 21.80
CA ASP A 82 5.32 14.40 20.60
C ASP A 82 4.84 15.69 19.95
N TYR A 83 5.34 15.93 18.75
CA TYR A 83 4.85 17.00 17.91
C TYR A 83 3.86 16.42 16.90
N ASN A 84 2.61 16.35 17.35
CA ASN A 84 1.49 16.04 16.48
C ASN A 84 1.21 17.20 15.53
N LYS A 85 0.88 16.86 14.28
CA LYS A 85 0.55 17.77 13.17
C LYS A 85 -0.07 19.08 13.62
N PHE A 86 0.36 20.17 13.00
CA PHE A 86 -0.32 21.45 13.09
C PHE A 86 -1.73 21.35 12.44
N GLN A 87 -2.75 20.95 13.19
CA GLN A 87 -4.16 20.94 12.75
C GLN A 87 -4.78 22.35 12.62
N LYS A 88 -4.00 23.42 12.81
CA LYS A 88 -4.50 24.79 13.01
C LYS A 88 -4.23 25.78 11.87
N ILE A 89 -3.74 25.36 10.71
CA ILE A 89 -3.79 26.23 9.53
C ILE A 89 -5.01 25.81 8.71
N PRO A 90 -6.12 26.58 8.70
CA PRO A 90 -7.27 26.29 7.87
C PRO A 90 -6.82 26.07 6.42
N GLU A 91 -7.43 25.11 5.73
CA GLU A 91 -7.19 24.85 4.31
C GLU A 91 -7.29 26.12 3.45
N ILE A 92 -8.10 27.09 3.90
CA ILE A 92 -8.26 28.43 3.31
C ILE A 92 -7.01 29.31 3.41
N VAL A 93 -6.22 29.15 4.47
CA VAL A 93 -4.93 29.83 4.66
C VAL A 93 -3.92 29.12 3.74
N LEU A 94 -3.79 27.78 3.80
CA LEU A 94 -2.90 27.03 2.89
C LEU A 94 -3.17 27.31 1.39
N THR A 95 -4.43 27.38 0.97
CA THR A 95 -4.81 27.67 -0.43
C THR A 95 -4.62 29.13 -0.85
N SER A 96 -4.60 30.09 0.08
CA SER A 96 -4.34 31.51 -0.24
C SER A 96 -2.85 31.85 -0.33
N TYR A 97 -1.96 31.04 0.26
CA TYR A 97 -0.50 31.21 0.18
C TYR A 97 0.18 30.28 -0.83
N CYS A 98 -0.47 29.18 -1.21
CA CYS A 98 0.01 28.29 -2.26
C CYS A 98 -0.27 28.90 -3.64
N SER A 99 0.75 29.51 -4.25
CA SER A 99 0.87 29.40 -5.70
C SER A 99 0.81 27.91 -6.07
N SER A 100 0.29 27.56 -7.25
CA SER A 100 0.00 26.21 -7.75
C SER A 100 1.20 25.25 -7.89
N ILE A 101 2.24 25.39 -7.06
CA ILE A 101 3.59 24.83 -7.25
C ILE A 101 4.10 24.09 -5.98
N VAL A 102 3.58 24.33 -4.78
CA VAL A 102 4.05 23.68 -3.54
C VAL A 102 3.04 22.65 -3.03
N SER A 103 3.48 21.41 -2.79
CA SER A 103 2.58 20.38 -2.25
C SER A 103 2.23 20.66 -0.78
N PRO A 104 0.98 20.41 -0.34
CA PRO A 104 0.58 20.57 1.06
C PRO A 104 1.43 19.74 2.04
N PHE A 105 1.93 18.59 1.61
CA PHE A 105 2.82 17.73 2.40
C PHE A 105 4.15 18.44 2.69
N LEU A 106 4.81 18.96 1.65
CA LEU A 106 6.10 19.66 1.80
C LEU A 106 5.97 20.89 2.71
N LEU A 107 4.86 21.62 2.57
CA LEU A 107 4.57 22.75 3.43
C LEU A 107 4.37 22.31 4.89
N THR A 108 3.67 21.19 5.13
CA THR A 108 3.48 20.63 6.47
C THR A 108 4.80 20.20 7.11
N GLU A 109 5.69 19.57 6.35
CA GLU A 109 7.04 19.17 6.78
C GLU A 109 7.86 20.41 7.22
N ILE A 110 7.99 21.40 6.34
CA ILE A 110 8.74 22.63 6.63
C ILE A 110 8.17 23.34 7.86
N LEU A 111 6.85 23.52 7.93
CA LEU A 111 6.21 24.23 9.02
C LEU A 111 6.36 23.49 10.36
N SER A 112 6.37 22.16 10.35
CA SER A 112 6.59 21.37 11.57
C SER A 112 8.00 21.62 12.14
N HIS A 113 9.03 21.64 11.30
CA HIS A 113 10.39 21.99 11.73
C HIS A 113 10.49 23.42 12.26
N LEU A 114 9.95 24.41 11.51
CA LEU A 114 10.01 25.82 11.93
C LEU A 114 9.26 26.08 13.24
N SER A 115 8.15 25.37 13.46
CA SER A 115 7.37 25.39 14.69
C SER A 115 8.20 24.98 15.90
N ILE A 116 8.86 23.83 15.80
CA ILE A 116 9.73 23.32 16.86
C ILE A 116 10.90 24.29 17.10
N TYR A 117 11.51 24.84 16.05
CA TYR A 117 12.62 25.76 16.20
C TYR A 117 12.22 27.06 16.92
N GLN A 118 11.07 27.63 16.56
CA GLN A 118 10.56 28.82 17.20
C GLN A 118 10.24 28.56 18.69
N TYR A 119 9.60 27.43 18.98
CA TYR A 119 9.36 26.98 20.34
C TYR A 119 10.66 26.84 21.14
N CYS A 120 11.64 26.11 20.61
CA CYS A 120 12.92 25.88 21.26
C CYS A 120 13.65 27.20 21.57
N LEU A 121 13.65 28.15 20.63
CA LEU A 121 14.26 29.45 20.87
C LEU A 121 13.53 30.26 21.95
N ASN A 122 12.20 30.21 21.98
CA ASN A 122 11.40 30.89 23.01
C ASN A 122 11.64 30.30 24.41
N GLN A 123 11.83 28.98 24.51
CA GLN A 123 12.13 28.28 25.77
C GLN A 123 13.62 28.31 26.16
N GLY A 124 14.48 28.96 25.37
CA GLY A 124 15.91 29.03 25.65
C GLY A 124 16.68 27.73 25.43
N ILE A 125 16.08 26.73 24.77
CA ILE A 125 16.69 25.44 24.40
C ILE A 125 17.89 25.70 23.47
N ASN A 126 19.04 25.11 23.80
CA ASN A 126 20.29 25.30 23.07
C ASN A 126 20.54 24.23 22.01
N ARG A 127 20.12 22.97 22.24
CA ARG A 127 20.30 21.84 21.33
C ARG A 127 19.09 20.93 21.39
N VAL A 128 18.57 20.57 20.23
CA VAL A 128 17.39 19.70 20.11
C VAL A 128 17.67 18.56 19.13
N LEU A 129 17.28 17.35 19.51
CA LEU A 129 17.21 16.19 18.63
C LEU A 129 15.83 16.17 17.98
N ILE A 130 15.80 16.19 16.65
CA ILE A 130 14.57 16.07 15.85
C ILE A 130 14.54 14.69 15.23
N LEU A 131 13.44 13.98 15.44
CA LEU A 131 13.15 12.66 14.88
C LEU A 131 11.85 12.73 14.08
N GLU A 132 11.76 12.02 12.96
CA GLU A 132 10.49 11.69 12.32
C GLU A 132 9.91 10.40 12.92
N SER A 133 8.59 10.22 12.88
CA SER A 133 7.86 9.08 13.50
C SER A 133 8.26 7.68 13.02
N HIS A 134 9.12 7.57 12.01
CA HIS A 134 9.60 6.32 11.43
C HIS A 134 11.11 6.11 11.61
N ALA A 135 11.78 6.94 12.42
CA ALA A 135 13.16 6.70 12.83
C ALA A 135 13.29 5.39 13.63
N SER A 136 14.47 4.78 13.60
CA SER A 136 14.82 3.57 14.36
C SER A 136 16.18 3.71 15.04
N LEU A 137 16.32 3.17 16.25
CA LEU A 137 17.57 3.24 16.99
C LEU A 137 18.53 2.19 16.47
N MET A 138 19.72 2.61 16.03
CA MET A 138 20.84 1.73 15.66
C MET A 138 21.81 1.47 16.80
N LYS A 139 21.88 2.41 17.74
CA LYS A 139 22.68 2.33 18.95
C LYS A 139 21.97 3.08 20.07
N ASP A 140 22.57 3.10 21.26
CA ASP A 140 22.08 3.93 22.35
C ASP A 140 22.16 5.42 21.95
N PRO A 141 21.06 6.18 21.96
CA PRO A 141 21.05 7.61 21.61
C PRO A 141 22.02 8.45 22.43
N ARG A 142 22.37 8.00 23.65
CA ARG A 142 23.31 8.70 24.53
C ARG A 142 24.74 8.69 23.99
N GLU A 143 25.07 7.82 23.02
CA GLU A 143 26.34 7.88 22.28
C GLU A 143 26.53 9.22 21.54
N LEU A 144 25.44 9.93 21.22
CA LEU A 144 25.51 11.28 20.64
C LEU A 144 26.26 12.26 21.55
N SER A 145 26.22 12.08 22.87
CA SER A 145 26.83 12.99 23.85
C SER A 145 28.34 13.14 23.62
N GLN A 146 29.03 12.03 23.36
CA GLN A 146 30.47 12.02 23.15
C GLN A 146 30.84 12.66 21.81
N LEU A 147 30.06 12.37 20.76
CA LEU A 147 30.24 12.96 19.43
C LEU A 147 29.98 14.47 19.45
N LEU A 148 28.93 14.92 20.14
CA LEU A 148 28.61 16.34 20.32
C LEU A 148 29.69 17.07 21.11
N THR A 149 30.23 16.45 22.16
CA THR A 149 31.34 17.04 22.94
C THR A 149 32.56 17.24 22.05
N THR A 150 32.97 16.19 21.33
CA THR A 150 34.12 16.23 20.43
C THR A 150 33.93 17.24 19.28
N LEU A 151 32.74 17.25 18.68
CA LEU A 151 32.38 18.20 17.63
C LEU A 151 32.45 19.64 18.15
N ASN A 152 31.88 19.89 19.33
CA ASN A 152 31.84 21.20 19.95
C ASN A 152 33.25 21.73 20.29
N GLU A 153 34.12 20.88 20.84
CA GLU A 153 35.52 21.24 21.11
C GLU A 153 36.27 21.56 19.81
N LYS A 154 36.19 20.68 18.80
CA LYS A 154 36.96 20.85 17.56
C LYS A 154 36.52 22.05 16.74
N THR A 155 35.21 22.29 16.71
CA THR A 155 34.63 23.43 16.00
C THR A 155 34.62 24.69 16.86
N ARG A 156 35.04 24.64 18.13
CA ARG A 156 34.90 25.74 19.10
C ARG A 156 33.46 26.27 19.18
N GLY A 157 32.50 25.36 19.08
CA GLY A 157 31.06 25.65 19.04
C GLY A 157 30.52 26.10 17.68
N TYR A 158 31.35 26.20 16.63
CA TYR A 158 30.92 26.58 15.29
C TYR A 158 30.38 25.37 14.48
N TRP A 159 29.22 24.86 14.89
CA TRP A 159 28.44 23.87 14.14
C TRP A 159 26.93 24.15 14.30
N ASP A 160 26.14 23.75 13.30
CA ASP A 160 24.70 24.03 13.30
C ASP A 160 23.85 22.77 13.29
N VAL A 161 24.22 21.77 12.48
CA VAL A 161 23.47 20.52 12.32
C VAL A 161 24.42 19.32 12.41
N LEU A 162 24.02 18.29 13.16
CA LEU A 162 24.66 16.97 13.18
C LEU A 162 23.62 15.91 12.87
N TYR A 163 23.69 15.30 11.68
CA TYR A 163 22.89 14.13 11.35
C TYR A 163 23.33 12.91 12.17
N THR A 164 22.36 12.14 12.67
CA THR A 164 22.61 10.94 13.51
C THR A 164 22.74 9.65 12.69
N ASP A 165 22.65 9.77 11.37
CA ASP A 165 22.85 8.70 10.42
C ASP A 165 23.88 9.05 9.34
N SER A 166 24.34 8.03 8.65
CA SER A 166 25.15 8.18 7.46
C SER A 166 24.26 8.53 6.25
N ASP A 167 24.78 9.37 5.34
CA ASP A 167 24.10 9.93 4.15
C ASP A 167 23.26 8.91 3.37
N PHE A 168 22.07 9.29 2.91
CA PHE A 168 21.26 8.49 2.00
C PHE A 168 21.92 8.43 0.62
N HIS A 169 22.55 7.30 0.26
CA HIS A 169 22.76 6.95 -1.14
C HIS A 169 21.47 6.34 -1.69
N HIS A 170 20.52 7.18 -2.11
CA HIS A 170 19.41 6.70 -2.95
C HIS A 170 18.97 7.77 -3.95
N PRO A 171 19.42 7.70 -5.22
CA PRO A 171 18.90 8.57 -6.28
C PRO A 171 17.55 8.03 -6.80
N GLN A 172 16.56 7.78 -5.93
CA GLN A 172 15.26 7.23 -6.39
C GLN A 172 14.02 7.76 -5.65
N THR A 173 13.95 9.05 -5.31
CA THR A 173 12.64 9.70 -5.21
C THR A 173 12.43 10.52 -6.47
N GLY A 174 11.35 10.23 -7.20
CA GLY A 174 10.98 10.86 -8.47
C GLY A 174 10.57 12.33 -8.35
N LEU A 175 11.28 13.13 -7.55
CA LEU A 175 11.17 14.57 -7.62
C LEU A 175 11.82 15.04 -8.93
N PRO A 176 11.20 15.99 -9.66
CA PRO A 176 11.78 16.50 -10.89
C PRO A 176 13.17 17.04 -10.60
N ILE A 177 14.17 16.47 -11.29
CA ILE A 177 15.50 17.08 -11.39
C ILE A 177 15.24 18.49 -11.90
N VAL A 178 15.46 19.49 -11.04
CA VAL A 178 15.37 20.89 -11.45
C VAL A 178 16.39 21.09 -12.56
N PRO A 179 15.98 21.46 -13.79
CA PRO A 179 16.91 21.69 -14.88
C PRO A 179 17.88 22.79 -14.43
N ASN A 180 19.17 22.46 -14.36
CA ASN A 180 20.34 23.26 -13.92
C ASN A 180 21.11 22.75 -12.69
N LEU A 181 20.70 21.67 -12.03
CA LEU A 181 21.58 20.94 -11.09
C LEU A 181 22.27 19.75 -11.77
N HIS A 182 23.22 20.04 -12.67
CA HIS A 182 24.24 19.05 -13.04
C HIS A 182 25.20 18.89 -11.87
N TYR A 183 24.88 18.04 -10.90
CA TYR A 183 25.87 17.70 -9.88
C TYR A 183 25.60 16.32 -9.27
N ILE A 184 26.53 15.39 -9.50
CA ILE A 184 26.71 14.16 -8.71
C ILE A 184 27.80 14.49 -7.70
N PRO A 185 27.51 14.77 -6.42
CA PRO A 185 28.58 15.14 -5.50
C PRO A 185 29.08 13.91 -4.74
N LYS A 186 30.40 13.71 -4.71
CA LYS A 186 31.06 12.99 -3.60
C LYS A 186 30.85 13.83 -2.33
N ASN A 187 29.91 13.45 -1.45
CA ASN A 187 29.22 14.39 -0.57
C ASN A 187 29.60 14.38 0.93
N LYS A 188 30.65 13.66 1.31
CA LYS A 188 31.17 13.65 2.67
C LYS A 188 32.68 13.79 2.66
N LYS A 189 33.20 14.63 3.55
CA LYS A 189 34.64 14.72 3.84
C LYS A 189 34.85 14.38 5.30
N ALA A 190 35.64 13.34 5.57
CA ALA A 190 36.05 12.97 6.92
C ALA A 190 36.56 14.22 7.66
N PHE A 191 36.07 14.44 8.88
CA PHE A 191 36.39 15.62 9.69
C PHE A 191 37.02 15.23 11.02
N LEU A 192 36.39 14.30 11.73
CA LEU A 192 36.86 13.67 12.97
C LEU A 192 36.59 12.17 12.89
N PRO A 193 37.22 11.33 13.73
CA PRO A 193 36.83 9.92 13.85
C PRO A 193 35.33 9.81 14.12
N GLY A 194 34.58 9.19 13.20
CA GLY A 194 33.14 8.99 13.31
C GLY A 194 32.27 10.18 12.88
N ILE A 195 32.85 11.31 12.45
CA ILE A 195 32.12 12.49 12.00
C ILE A 195 32.69 13.01 10.67
N SER A 196 31.80 13.16 9.69
CA SER A 196 32.08 13.76 8.40
C SER A 196 31.39 15.12 8.25
N LYS A 197 32.04 16.04 7.53
CA LYS A 197 31.39 17.25 7.03
C LYS A 197 30.49 16.88 5.85
N VAL A 198 29.24 17.34 5.89
CA VAL A 198 28.20 17.05 4.89
C VAL A 198 28.01 18.27 4.00
N PHE A 199 28.05 18.07 2.69
CA PHE A 199 27.92 19.17 1.71
C PHE A 199 26.54 19.21 1.06
N CYS A 200 25.91 18.06 0.84
CA CYS A 200 24.54 17.89 0.38
C CYS A 200 24.11 16.46 0.75
N ARG A 201 22.84 16.24 1.07
CA ARG A 201 22.26 14.90 1.24
C ARG A 201 20.74 14.94 1.08
N TYR A 202 20.17 13.75 0.99
CA TYR A 202 18.72 13.54 1.10
C TYR A 202 18.33 13.07 2.51
N GLY A 203 17.13 13.45 2.95
CA GLY A 203 16.50 13.11 4.21
C GLY A 203 16.83 14.05 5.38
N ALA A 204 15.79 14.42 6.14
CA ALA A 204 15.86 15.17 7.39
C ALA A 204 15.26 14.38 8.57
N ALA A 205 15.27 13.04 8.49
CA ALA A 205 14.53 12.20 9.43
C ALA A 205 15.10 12.12 10.84
N SER A 206 16.42 12.34 11.01
CA SER A 206 17.04 12.31 12.34
C SER A 206 18.32 13.15 12.40
N PHE A 207 18.28 14.23 13.17
CA PHE A 207 19.43 15.12 13.37
C PHE A 207 19.34 15.96 14.63
N VAL A 208 20.49 16.36 15.15
CA VAL A 208 20.62 17.36 16.21
C VAL A 208 20.85 18.73 15.58
N ILE A 209 20.12 19.76 16.01
CA ILE A 209 20.32 21.15 15.58
C ILE A 209 20.63 22.05 16.78
N SER A 210 21.61 22.93 16.61
CA SER A 210 22.02 23.90 17.64
C SER A 210 21.16 25.17 17.59
N LYS A 211 21.21 25.97 18.66
CA LYS A 211 20.57 27.30 18.73
C LYS A 211 20.98 28.21 17.59
N SER A 212 22.24 28.15 17.17
CA SER A 212 22.74 28.87 16.00
C SER A 212 22.07 28.36 14.72
N GLY A 213 21.98 27.04 14.56
CA GLY A 213 21.29 26.42 13.43
C GLY A 213 19.82 26.81 13.34
N MET A 214 19.08 26.67 14.44
CA MET A 214 17.65 27.05 14.50
C MET A 214 17.43 28.52 14.11
N LYS A 215 18.27 29.44 14.62
CA LYS A 215 18.21 30.87 14.26
C LYS A 215 18.48 31.11 12.77
N LYS A 216 19.49 30.45 12.20
CA LYS A 216 19.84 30.59 10.77
C LYS A 216 18.72 30.07 9.88
N VAL A 217 18.09 28.95 10.23
CA VAL A 217 16.96 28.39 9.47
C VAL A 217 15.75 29.32 9.53
N LEU A 218 15.35 29.77 10.72
CA LEU A 218 14.23 30.70 10.86
C LEU A 218 14.49 32.02 10.12
N GLN A 219 15.69 32.59 10.24
CA GLN A 219 16.09 33.81 9.53
C GLN A 219 16.06 33.63 8.00
N TYR A 220 16.44 32.45 7.51
CA TYR A 220 16.33 32.13 6.10
C TYR A 220 14.87 32.21 5.64
N PHE A 221 13.97 31.52 6.34
CA PHE A 221 12.56 31.50 5.99
C PHE A 221 11.85 32.85 6.18
N GLN A 222 12.32 33.72 7.09
CA GLN A 222 11.84 35.11 7.23
C GLN A 222 12.12 35.97 5.99
N THR A 223 13.16 35.64 5.22
CA THR A 223 13.61 36.46 4.08
C THR A 223 13.39 35.80 2.73
N ARG A 224 13.19 34.48 2.70
CA ARG A 224 13.10 33.69 1.49
C ARG A 224 12.27 32.43 1.69
N TRP A 225 11.44 32.11 0.71
CA TRP A 225 10.76 30.82 0.59
C TRP A 225 11.31 30.05 -0.60
N ASP A 226 11.57 28.75 -0.44
CA ASP A 226 12.00 27.85 -1.52
C ASP A 226 11.02 26.68 -1.67
N ASN A 227 10.79 26.25 -2.91
CA ASN A 227 9.91 25.13 -3.24
C ASN A 227 10.69 23.81 -3.32
N LEU A 228 11.53 23.54 -2.31
CA LEU A 228 12.33 22.32 -2.23
C LEU A 228 12.03 21.56 -0.93
N PRO A 229 12.27 20.24 -0.92
CA PRO A 229 12.36 19.44 0.30
C PRO A 229 13.21 20.11 1.40
N PHE A 230 12.79 19.97 2.66
CA PHE A 230 13.41 20.69 3.79
C PHE A 230 14.91 20.38 3.93
N ASP A 231 15.29 19.11 3.78
CA ASP A 231 16.67 18.63 3.69
C ASP A 231 17.50 19.37 2.63
N GLN A 232 16.96 19.59 1.43
CA GLN A 232 17.64 20.32 0.36
C GLN A 232 17.75 21.82 0.65
N ILE A 233 16.77 22.40 1.35
CA ILE A 233 16.79 23.82 1.73
C ILE A 233 17.95 24.09 2.70
N LEU A 234 18.25 23.19 3.64
CA LEU A 234 19.33 23.38 4.62
C LEU A 234 20.67 23.73 3.96
N PHE A 235 20.99 23.15 2.81
CA PHE A 235 22.23 23.40 2.07
C PHE A 235 22.27 24.75 1.35
N ARG A 236 21.12 25.41 1.17
CA ARG A 236 21.03 26.76 0.60
C ARG A 236 21.18 27.85 1.64
N ILE A 237 21.08 27.51 2.93
CA ILE A 237 21.19 28.47 4.02
C ILE A 237 22.64 28.93 4.14
N PRO A 238 22.94 30.22 3.91
CA PRO A 238 24.31 30.71 3.96
C PRO A 238 24.94 30.48 5.32
N ARG A 239 26.16 29.93 5.33
CA ARG A 239 26.96 29.68 6.55
C ARG A 239 26.28 28.74 7.55
N LEU A 240 25.44 27.82 7.09
CA LEU A 240 24.99 26.67 7.88
C LEU A 240 26.05 25.56 7.85
N TYR A 241 26.60 25.21 9.02
CA TYR A 241 27.66 24.21 9.16
C TYR A 241 27.06 22.85 9.53
N ILE A 242 27.05 21.95 8.55
CA ILE A 242 26.38 20.66 8.62
C ILE A 242 27.41 19.52 8.69
N TYR A 243 27.19 18.64 9.64
CA TYR A 243 27.98 17.44 9.89
C TYR A 243 27.06 16.22 9.95
N GLY A 244 27.64 15.03 9.84
CA GLY A 244 26.92 13.77 10.01
C GLY A 244 27.85 12.71 10.54
N VAL A 245 27.29 11.71 11.19
CA VAL A 245 28.05 10.57 11.67
C VAL A 245 28.46 9.65 10.51
N ASP A 246 29.54 8.90 10.72
CA ASP A 246 30.01 7.89 9.76
C ASP A 246 29.32 6.54 9.98
N THR A 247 28.76 6.31 11.18
CA THR A 247 27.99 5.11 11.53
C THR A 247 26.68 5.51 12.16
N ASP A 248 25.59 4.93 11.69
CA ASP A 248 24.23 5.23 12.14
C ASP A 248 24.07 4.98 13.67
N ILE A 249 23.52 5.98 14.37
CA ILE A 249 23.09 5.89 15.78
C ILE A 249 21.57 5.85 15.83
N ILE A 250 20.93 6.78 15.12
CA ILE A 250 19.48 6.80 14.89
C ILE A 250 19.31 7.03 13.40
N THR A 251 18.60 6.13 12.72
CA THR A 251 18.51 6.11 11.27
C THR A 251 17.07 6.01 10.82
N ASN A 252 16.82 6.52 9.63
CA ASN A 252 15.62 6.20 8.88
C ASN A 252 15.94 5.30 7.67
N ARG A 253 17.18 4.82 7.58
CA ARG A 253 17.43 3.67 6.71
C ARG A 253 16.62 2.54 7.28
N TYR A 254 15.87 1.86 6.42
CA TYR A 254 15.45 0.49 6.64
C TYR A 254 16.71 -0.39 6.69
N SER A 255 17.55 -0.21 7.71
CA SER A 255 18.62 -1.12 8.04
C SER A 255 17.97 -2.29 8.73
N THR A 256 18.09 -3.42 8.07
CA THR A 256 18.32 -4.75 8.63
C THR A 256 19.15 -4.68 9.92
N LYS A 257 18.58 -4.23 11.04
CA LYS A 257 19.08 -4.49 12.38
C LYS A 257 18.59 -5.88 12.77
N PRO A 258 19.46 -6.73 13.34
CA PRO A 258 19.71 -8.09 12.90
C PRO A 258 18.42 -8.92 12.89
N SER A 259 17.72 -8.86 11.74
CA SER A 259 16.75 -9.88 11.40
C SER A 259 17.45 -11.23 11.43
N GLU A 260 18.75 -11.34 11.17
CA GLU A 260 19.50 -12.59 11.33
C GLU A 260 19.47 -13.15 12.75
N ASN A 261 19.64 -12.38 13.85
CA ASN A 261 19.60 -12.97 15.19
C ASN A 261 18.19 -13.33 15.64
N VAL A 262 17.19 -12.49 15.33
CA VAL A 262 15.78 -12.80 15.60
C VAL A 262 15.26 -13.92 14.70
N HIS A 263 15.70 -13.99 13.45
CA HIS A 263 15.41 -15.06 12.50
C HIS A 263 16.16 -16.33 12.90
N LEU A 264 17.42 -16.28 13.34
CA LEU A 264 18.16 -17.43 13.85
C LEU A 264 17.55 -17.96 15.15
N GLU A 265 17.08 -17.11 16.06
CA GLU A 265 16.34 -17.55 17.25
C GLU A 265 14.97 -18.12 16.88
N LYS A 266 14.25 -17.50 15.93
CA LYS A 266 13.00 -18.05 15.38
C LYS A 266 13.23 -19.38 14.68
N LEU A 267 14.30 -19.52 13.91
CA LEU A 267 14.72 -20.75 13.22
C LEU A 267 15.09 -21.83 14.23
N LYS A 268 15.88 -21.52 15.26
CA LYS A 268 16.20 -22.47 16.35
C LYS A 268 14.95 -22.90 17.12
N LYS A 269 14.01 -21.98 17.37
CA LYS A 269 12.72 -22.27 18.00
C LYS A 269 11.83 -23.12 17.07
N LYS A 270 11.87 -22.84 15.76
CA LYS A 270 11.23 -23.63 14.69
C LYS A 270 11.82 -25.04 14.70
N GLU A 271 13.13 -25.21 14.55
CA GLU A 271 13.84 -26.48 14.59
C GLU A 271 13.51 -27.33 15.82
N LYS A 272 13.37 -26.71 17.00
CA LYS A 272 12.95 -27.42 18.22
C LYS A 272 11.47 -27.84 18.19
N LEU A 273 10.60 -26.99 17.64
CA LEU A 273 9.16 -27.25 17.55
C LEU A 273 8.85 -28.35 16.52
N TYR A 274 9.52 -28.32 15.36
CA TYR A 274 9.32 -29.26 14.25
C TYR A 274 10.20 -30.52 14.36
N GLN A 275 10.42 -31.01 15.58
CA GLN A 275 11.01 -32.32 15.82
C GLN A 275 9.95 -33.41 15.75
N THR A 276 10.27 -34.54 15.09
CA THR A 276 9.37 -35.68 14.94
C THR A 276 8.78 -36.14 16.27
N GLY A 277 7.47 -36.42 16.27
CA GLY A 277 6.72 -36.84 17.45
C GLY A 277 6.14 -35.69 18.28
N ASN A 278 6.57 -34.44 18.03
CA ASN A 278 5.97 -33.29 18.70
C ASN A 278 4.54 -33.05 18.22
N GLU A 279 3.66 -32.70 19.16
CA GLU A 279 2.31 -32.21 18.88
C GLU A 279 2.10 -30.84 19.51
N PHE A 280 1.47 -29.92 18.78
CA PHE A 280 1.17 -28.58 19.27
C PHE A 280 -0.04 -27.98 18.56
N TRP A 281 -0.58 -26.90 19.12
CA TRP A 281 -1.64 -26.13 18.48
C TRP A 281 -1.04 -24.99 17.67
N ILE A 282 -1.61 -24.73 16.49
CA ILE A 282 -1.20 -23.65 15.61
C ILE A 282 -2.42 -22.99 14.95
N ASP A 283 -2.29 -21.73 14.59
CA ASP A 283 -3.25 -21.07 13.71
C ASP A 283 -3.23 -21.74 12.31
N PRO A 284 -4.38 -22.16 11.76
CA PRO A 284 -4.42 -22.80 10.45
C PRO A 284 -3.87 -21.92 9.31
N VAL A 285 -3.78 -20.60 9.45
CA VAL A 285 -3.15 -19.71 8.47
C VAL A 285 -1.68 -20.03 8.21
N HIS A 286 -0.99 -20.59 9.20
CA HIS A 286 0.40 -21.02 9.05
C HIS A 286 0.55 -22.33 8.25
N LEU A 287 -0.55 -23.07 8.06
CA LEU A 287 -0.59 -24.27 7.21
C LEU A 287 -1.08 -23.95 5.79
N LEU A 288 -1.55 -22.73 5.54
CA LEU A 288 -1.87 -22.22 4.21
C LEU A 288 -0.58 -21.73 3.54
N THR A 289 0.03 -22.57 2.72
CA THR A 289 1.30 -22.30 2.02
C THR A 289 1.12 -22.48 0.51
N HIS A 290 2.09 -22.01 -0.28
CA HIS A 290 2.10 -22.25 -1.72
C HIS A 290 2.02 -23.74 -2.09
N ASP A 291 2.67 -24.63 -1.33
CA ASP A 291 2.61 -26.08 -1.53
C ASP A 291 1.25 -26.69 -1.20
N ARG A 292 0.42 -25.97 -0.43
CA ARG A 292 -0.93 -26.37 0.00
C ARG A 292 -1.98 -25.39 -0.50
N PHE A 293 -1.83 -24.95 -1.76
CA PHE A 293 -2.79 -24.08 -2.42
C PHE A 293 -4.19 -24.72 -2.48
N ASP A 294 -4.27 -26.05 -2.47
CA ASP A 294 -5.52 -26.83 -2.37
C ASP A 294 -6.38 -26.47 -1.14
N ALA A 295 -5.74 -26.03 -0.04
CA ALA A 295 -6.45 -25.57 1.16
C ALA A 295 -7.32 -24.33 0.88
N ALA A 296 -6.94 -23.46 -0.06
CA ALA A 296 -7.74 -22.29 -0.45
C ALA A 296 -9.09 -22.72 -1.07
N ALA A 297 -9.09 -23.76 -1.92
CA ALA A 297 -10.33 -24.32 -2.47
C ALA A 297 -11.26 -24.87 -1.37
N LYS A 298 -10.68 -25.50 -0.34
CA LYS A 298 -11.45 -26.04 0.80
C LYS A 298 -11.98 -24.94 1.69
N TYR A 299 -11.18 -23.91 1.92
CA TYR A 299 -11.58 -22.70 2.63
C TYR A 299 -12.76 -22.01 1.94
N ILE A 300 -12.69 -21.78 0.62
CA ILE A 300 -13.79 -21.16 -0.15
C ILE A 300 -15.08 -21.96 0.04
N TYR A 301 -15.03 -23.28 -0.14
CA TYR A 301 -16.20 -24.13 0.05
C TYR A 301 -16.75 -24.03 1.48
N ALA A 302 -15.91 -24.16 2.51
CA ALA A 302 -16.32 -24.11 3.90
C ALA A 302 -16.91 -22.73 4.27
N LYS A 303 -16.24 -21.64 3.88
CA LYS A 303 -16.69 -20.25 4.09
C LYS A 303 -18.10 -20.03 3.54
N TYR A 304 -18.34 -20.42 2.28
CA TYR A 304 -19.64 -20.22 1.63
C TYR A 304 -20.75 -21.05 2.28
N GLN A 305 -20.44 -22.29 2.71
CA GLN A 305 -21.40 -23.12 3.44
C GLN A 305 -21.74 -22.52 4.82
N LEU A 306 -20.73 -22.06 5.57
CA LEU A 306 -20.90 -21.47 6.90
C LEU A 306 -21.66 -20.14 6.87
N LYS A 307 -21.44 -19.35 5.81
CA LYS A 307 -22.16 -18.09 5.58
C LYS A 307 -23.52 -18.27 4.89
N HIS A 308 -23.89 -19.50 4.55
CA HIS A 308 -25.13 -19.85 3.87
C HIS A 308 -25.35 -19.08 2.55
N TYR A 309 -24.27 -18.89 1.77
CA TYR A 309 -24.34 -18.28 0.45
C TYR A 309 -24.96 -19.27 -0.56
N ARG A 310 -26.06 -18.84 -1.20
CA ARG A 310 -26.86 -19.58 -2.18
C ARG A 310 -26.34 -19.32 -3.60
N THR A 311 -25.12 -19.75 -3.84
CA THR A 311 -24.49 -19.77 -5.17
C THR A 311 -23.92 -21.16 -5.45
N GLN A 312 -23.76 -21.48 -6.72
CA GLN A 312 -23.16 -22.74 -7.15
C GLN A 312 -21.61 -22.65 -7.27
N TRP A 313 -21.05 -21.44 -7.25
CA TRP A 313 -19.63 -21.17 -7.51
C TRP A 313 -18.65 -22.01 -6.66
N HIS A 314 -18.83 -22.03 -5.34
CA HIS A 314 -17.92 -22.76 -4.44
C HIS A 314 -18.05 -24.28 -4.59
N VAL A 315 -19.24 -24.77 -4.93
CA VAL A 315 -19.48 -26.19 -5.21
C VAL A 315 -18.81 -26.60 -6.50
N ASP A 316 -18.90 -25.77 -7.55
CA ASP A 316 -18.27 -26.00 -8.85
C ASP A 316 -16.75 -25.93 -8.76
N LEU A 317 -16.19 -24.94 -8.05
CA LEU A 317 -14.76 -24.85 -7.76
C LEU A 317 -14.27 -26.11 -7.04
N TYR A 318 -14.96 -26.52 -5.96
CA TYR A 318 -14.59 -27.72 -5.21
C TYR A 318 -14.69 -28.99 -6.07
N LYS A 319 -15.74 -29.10 -6.88
CA LYS A 319 -15.95 -30.22 -7.81
C LYS A 319 -14.81 -30.28 -8.83
N LYS A 320 -14.52 -29.17 -9.52
CA LYS A 320 -13.48 -29.08 -10.56
C LYS A 320 -12.10 -29.34 -10.01
N HIS A 321 -11.79 -28.79 -8.85
CA HIS A 321 -10.56 -29.11 -8.12
C HIS A 321 -10.42 -30.63 -7.89
N LEU A 322 -11.45 -31.31 -7.39
CA LEU A 322 -11.37 -32.74 -7.08
C LEU A 322 -11.40 -33.63 -8.33
N GLU A 323 -12.17 -33.26 -9.36
CA GLU A 323 -12.22 -33.92 -10.65
C GLU A 323 -10.82 -34.04 -11.25
N ASN A 324 -10.12 -32.90 -11.26
CA ASN A 324 -8.82 -32.76 -11.88
C ASN A 324 -7.67 -33.35 -11.06
N TRP A 325 -7.82 -33.41 -9.74
CA TRP A 325 -6.75 -33.88 -8.85
C TRP A 325 -6.79 -35.39 -8.59
N ILE A 326 -7.96 -35.94 -8.28
CA ILE A 326 -8.13 -37.33 -7.82
C ILE A 326 -9.24 -38.09 -8.56
N SER A 327 -9.83 -37.50 -9.60
CA SER A 327 -10.87 -38.13 -10.42
C SER A 327 -12.03 -38.72 -9.60
N PHE A 328 -12.38 -38.05 -8.50
CA PHE A 328 -13.39 -38.49 -7.52
C PHE A 328 -13.21 -39.91 -6.99
N TYR A 329 -11.97 -40.34 -6.78
CA TYR A 329 -11.66 -41.63 -6.19
C TYR A 329 -10.66 -41.49 -5.04
N ASN A 330 -10.97 -42.12 -3.91
CA ASN A 330 -10.06 -42.24 -2.76
C ASN A 330 -10.28 -43.60 -2.10
N THR A 331 -9.20 -44.31 -1.79
CA THR A 331 -9.25 -45.67 -1.22
C THR A 331 -9.50 -45.65 0.28
N GLU A 332 -8.91 -44.69 1.01
CA GLU A 332 -9.00 -44.63 2.47
C GLU A 332 -9.27 -43.20 2.99
N PRO A 333 -10.47 -42.93 3.54
CA PRO A 333 -11.66 -43.77 3.48
C PRO A 333 -12.19 -43.88 2.03
N LEU A 334 -12.86 -44.99 1.73
CA LEU A 334 -13.44 -45.23 0.41
C LEU A 334 -14.45 -44.13 0.06
N LYS A 335 -14.13 -43.37 -0.98
CA LYS A 335 -15.02 -42.35 -1.56
C LYS A 335 -15.04 -42.54 -3.07
N ILE A 336 -16.23 -42.80 -3.61
CA ILE A 336 -16.44 -43.01 -5.04
C ILE A 336 -17.45 -41.97 -5.52
N GLY A 337 -17.02 -41.16 -6.48
CA GLY A 337 -17.84 -40.12 -7.09
C GLY A 337 -17.99 -38.87 -6.23
N PHE A 338 -18.27 -37.74 -6.88
CA PHE A 338 -18.40 -36.43 -6.24
C PHE A 338 -19.37 -36.39 -5.04
N PRO A 339 -20.57 -37.05 -5.08
CA PRO A 339 -21.50 -37.01 -3.94
C PRO A 339 -20.89 -37.52 -2.63
N ALA A 340 -20.03 -38.55 -2.68
CA ALA A 340 -19.36 -39.08 -1.50
C ALA A 340 -18.37 -38.06 -0.89
N PHE A 341 -17.61 -37.37 -1.72
CA PHE A 341 -16.70 -36.30 -1.29
C PHE A 341 -17.45 -35.10 -0.71
N LEU A 342 -18.56 -34.71 -1.33
CA LEU A 342 -19.40 -33.60 -0.90
C LEU A 342 -20.04 -33.90 0.47
N SER A 343 -20.64 -35.08 0.61
CA SER A 343 -21.26 -35.55 1.86
C SER A 343 -20.26 -35.62 3.00
N ALA A 344 -19.08 -36.19 2.75
CA ALA A 344 -18.01 -36.26 3.75
C ALA A 344 -17.52 -34.87 4.18
N PHE A 345 -17.38 -33.92 3.25
CA PHE A 345 -16.93 -32.57 3.59
C PHE A 345 -17.98 -31.80 4.39
N ASN A 346 -19.26 -31.88 3.99
CA ASN A 346 -20.36 -31.29 4.76
C ASN A 346 -20.46 -31.88 6.18
N THR A 347 -20.18 -33.18 6.32
CA THR A 347 -20.14 -33.84 7.64
C THR A 347 -19.00 -33.30 8.50
N LEU A 348 -17.81 -33.09 7.91
CA LEU A 348 -16.67 -32.47 8.60
C LEU A 348 -16.98 -31.03 9.03
N ILE A 349 -17.60 -30.21 8.17
CA ILE A 349 -17.98 -28.83 8.53
C ILE A 349 -18.94 -28.85 9.73
N LYS A 350 -19.98 -29.69 9.68
CA LYS A 350 -20.93 -29.85 10.79
C LYS A 350 -20.28 -30.36 12.08
N SER A 351 -19.32 -31.29 11.98
CA SER A 351 -18.64 -31.81 13.18
C SER A 351 -17.80 -30.73 13.86
N LEU A 352 -17.08 -29.92 13.07
CA LEU A 352 -16.26 -28.83 13.58
C LEU A 352 -17.11 -27.69 14.17
N GLN A 353 -18.29 -27.40 13.61
CA GLN A 353 -19.25 -26.44 14.20
C GLN A 353 -19.68 -26.85 15.62
N ASN A 354 -19.83 -28.16 15.87
CA ASN A 354 -20.38 -28.67 17.14
C ASN A 354 -19.31 -28.94 18.20
N LYS A 355 -18.14 -29.46 17.80
CA LYS A 355 -17.15 -30.04 18.74
C LYS A 355 -15.81 -29.31 18.75
N ARG A 356 -15.64 -28.25 17.94
CA ARG A 356 -14.33 -27.66 17.60
C ARG A 356 -13.39 -28.71 16.96
N PHE A 357 -12.12 -28.37 16.78
CA PHE A 357 -11.11 -29.28 16.23
C PHE A 357 -10.88 -30.47 17.18
N ASP A 358 -10.97 -31.69 16.65
CA ASP A 358 -10.74 -32.92 17.42
C ASP A 358 -9.24 -33.22 17.53
N PRO A 359 -8.62 -33.08 18.71
CA PRO A 359 -7.18 -33.25 18.88
C PRO A 359 -6.71 -34.71 18.81
N THR A 360 -7.63 -35.69 18.73
CA THR A 360 -7.29 -37.11 18.53
C THR A 360 -6.87 -37.41 17.09
N TYR A 361 -7.25 -36.54 16.14
CA TYR A 361 -6.90 -36.62 14.72
C TYR A 361 -6.12 -35.37 14.29
N PRO A 362 -4.86 -35.19 14.74
CA PRO A 362 -4.05 -34.05 14.34
C PRO A 362 -3.81 -34.00 12.83
N ILE A 363 -3.37 -32.84 12.34
CA ILE A 363 -2.87 -32.71 10.98
C ILE A 363 -1.38 -33.02 10.99
N ASP A 364 -0.98 -33.99 10.18
CA ASP A 364 0.43 -34.36 10.07
C ASP A 364 1.17 -33.32 9.25
N ILE A 365 2.30 -32.86 9.77
CA ILE A 365 3.22 -31.93 9.14
C ILE A 365 4.62 -32.53 9.09
N ASN A 366 5.43 -32.18 8.10
CA ASN A 366 6.83 -32.58 8.06
C ASN A 366 7.70 -31.68 8.96
N ASN A 367 9.00 -32.01 9.02
CA ASN A 367 10.02 -31.25 9.75
C ASN A 367 10.26 -29.82 9.21
N LEU A 368 9.74 -29.47 8.03
CA LEU A 368 9.73 -28.10 7.49
C LEU A 368 8.47 -27.32 7.89
N GLY A 369 7.50 -27.99 8.51
CA GLY A 369 6.21 -27.44 8.90
C GLY A 369 5.17 -27.41 7.79
N LEU A 370 5.40 -28.12 6.69
CA LEU A 370 4.44 -28.27 5.61
C LEU A 370 3.46 -29.39 5.94
N ALA A 371 2.16 -29.13 5.76
CA ALA A 371 1.14 -30.13 5.99
C ALA A 371 1.20 -31.24 4.94
N CYS A 372 1.29 -32.49 5.39
CA CYS A 372 1.34 -33.67 4.55
C CYS A 372 -0.06 -34.08 4.05
N ASN A 373 -1.09 -33.78 4.85
CA ASN A 373 -2.49 -34.09 4.54
C ASN A 373 -3.46 -33.03 5.09
N GLY A 374 -4.76 -33.31 5.07
CA GLY A 374 -5.73 -32.58 5.89
C GLY A 374 -6.22 -31.22 5.35
N SER A 375 -6.15 -30.92 4.04
CA SER A 375 -6.61 -29.62 3.51
C SER A 375 -8.07 -29.31 3.84
N HIS A 376 -8.95 -30.31 3.87
CA HIS A 376 -10.34 -30.10 4.29
C HIS A 376 -10.44 -29.62 5.74
N ARG A 377 -9.59 -30.12 6.64
CA ARG A 377 -9.54 -29.64 8.04
C ARG A 377 -8.95 -28.24 8.10
N ILE A 378 -7.83 -28.00 7.40
CA ILE A 378 -7.19 -26.67 7.32
C ILE A 378 -8.19 -25.64 6.82
N GLY A 379 -8.79 -25.86 5.64
CA GLY A 379 -9.74 -24.95 5.01
C GLY A 379 -10.97 -24.64 5.86
N THR A 380 -11.56 -25.65 6.51
CA THR A 380 -12.69 -25.41 7.43
C THR A 380 -12.26 -24.62 8.65
N CYS A 381 -11.09 -24.92 9.23
CA CYS A 381 -10.61 -24.22 10.41
C CYS A 381 -10.21 -22.78 10.10
N LEU A 382 -9.67 -22.50 8.91
CA LEU A 382 -9.49 -21.14 8.38
C LEU A 382 -10.82 -20.39 8.35
N ALA A 383 -11.86 -21.01 7.77
CA ALA A 383 -13.17 -20.38 7.62
C ALA A 383 -13.88 -20.11 8.96
N MET A 384 -13.58 -20.91 9.98
CA MET A 384 -14.12 -20.77 11.34
C MET A 384 -13.22 -19.96 12.28
N GLN A 385 -11.99 -19.63 11.87
CA GLN A 385 -10.96 -19.01 12.72
C GLN A 385 -10.71 -19.80 14.01
N ILE A 386 -10.55 -21.13 13.88
CA ILE A 386 -10.24 -22.01 15.02
C ILE A 386 -8.84 -22.62 14.86
N PRO A 387 -8.06 -22.75 15.94
CA PRO A 387 -6.74 -23.37 15.88
C PRO A 387 -6.85 -24.87 15.58
N VAL A 388 -5.78 -25.42 15.00
CA VAL A 388 -5.66 -26.84 14.69
C VAL A 388 -4.54 -27.47 15.49
N LYS A 389 -4.70 -28.75 15.85
CA LYS A 389 -3.62 -29.53 16.43
C LYS A 389 -2.82 -30.19 15.31
N VAL A 390 -1.50 -30.08 15.37
CA VAL A 390 -0.58 -30.69 14.41
C VAL A 390 0.30 -31.72 15.08
N ARG A 391 0.79 -32.68 14.29
CA ARG A 391 1.80 -33.66 14.68
C ARG A 391 2.94 -33.65 13.67
N VAL A 392 4.17 -33.59 14.15
CA VAL A 392 5.35 -33.65 13.30
C VAL A 392 5.71 -35.10 12.99
N GLU A 393 5.73 -35.47 11.73
CA GLU A 393 6.08 -36.81 11.26
C GLU A 393 7.45 -36.83 10.57
N SER A 394 8.17 -37.95 10.70
CA SER A 394 9.42 -38.18 9.97
C SER A 394 9.10 -38.55 8.52
N GLY A 395 9.29 -37.63 7.59
CA GLY A 395 9.18 -37.93 6.16
C GLY A 395 9.33 -36.70 5.26
N GLU A 396 9.89 -36.93 4.08
CA GLU A 396 9.77 -36.02 2.93
C GLU A 396 8.45 -36.36 2.23
N GLY A 397 7.45 -35.48 2.30
CA GLY A 397 6.15 -35.81 1.72
C GLY A 397 5.06 -34.81 2.03
N SER A 398 5.22 -33.56 1.61
CA SER A 398 4.05 -32.73 1.32
C SER A 398 3.73 -32.90 -0.17
N PRO A 399 2.48 -33.24 -0.55
CA PRO A 399 2.11 -33.21 -1.96
C PRO A 399 2.30 -31.79 -2.46
N SER A 400 3.07 -31.60 -3.54
CA SER A 400 3.24 -30.27 -4.16
C SER A 400 1.94 -29.89 -4.86
N MET A 401 1.04 -29.26 -4.11
CA MET A 401 -0.28 -28.81 -4.54
C MET A 401 -0.24 -27.31 -4.81
N THR A 402 0.73 -26.88 -5.62
CA THR A 402 0.93 -25.47 -5.98
C THR A 402 -0.08 -25.00 -7.02
N ALA A 403 -0.27 -23.68 -7.12
CA ALA A 403 -1.09 -23.09 -8.19
C ALA A 403 -0.59 -23.51 -9.58
N SER A 404 0.74 -23.57 -9.78
CA SER A 404 1.35 -24.02 -11.02
C SER A 404 1.11 -25.51 -11.32
N ALA A 405 1.11 -26.37 -10.29
CA ALA A 405 0.73 -27.77 -10.46
C ALA A 405 -0.76 -27.90 -10.85
N PHE A 406 -1.65 -27.14 -10.20
CA PHE A 406 -3.07 -27.11 -10.56
C PHE A 406 -3.32 -26.61 -11.98
N ARG A 407 -2.57 -25.60 -12.43
CA ARG A 407 -2.64 -25.11 -13.80
C ARG A 407 -2.13 -26.14 -14.82
N ASN A 408 -0.91 -26.65 -14.61
CA ASN A 408 -0.17 -27.36 -15.65
C ASN A 408 -0.41 -28.87 -15.65
N LEU A 409 -0.58 -29.49 -14.47
CA LEU A 409 -0.72 -30.94 -14.33
C LEU A 409 -2.19 -31.34 -14.21
N TYR A 410 -2.97 -30.56 -13.47
CA TYR A 410 -4.37 -30.86 -13.19
C TYR A 410 -5.33 -30.08 -14.09
N SER A 411 -4.87 -29.11 -14.89
CA SER A 411 -5.73 -28.34 -15.80
C SER A 411 -6.93 -27.66 -15.12
N LEU A 412 -6.75 -27.17 -13.89
CA LEU A 412 -7.76 -26.36 -13.22
C LEU A 412 -7.88 -25.00 -13.94
N GLU A 413 -9.11 -24.60 -14.23
CA GLU A 413 -9.40 -23.35 -14.96
C GLU A 413 -8.86 -22.13 -14.21
N GLU A 414 -8.27 -21.17 -14.94
CA GLU A 414 -7.60 -19.99 -14.37
C GLU A 414 -8.53 -19.19 -13.46
N LYS A 415 -9.83 -19.08 -13.80
CA LYS A 415 -10.83 -18.39 -12.96
C LYS A 415 -10.95 -18.94 -11.54
N TYR A 416 -10.70 -20.24 -11.35
CA TYR A 416 -10.70 -20.86 -10.03
C TYR A 416 -9.38 -20.62 -9.31
N LEU A 417 -8.25 -20.72 -10.03
CA LEU A 417 -6.93 -20.39 -9.48
C LEU A 417 -6.87 -18.93 -9.01
N ASP A 418 -7.41 -18.02 -9.81
CA ASP A 418 -7.53 -16.61 -9.51
C ASP A 418 -8.36 -16.34 -8.26
N HIS A 419 -9.54 -16.96 -8.14
CA HIS A 419 -10.36 -16.79 -6.93
C HIS A 419 -9.69 -17.40 -5.69
N MET A 420 -8.98 -18.53 -5.85
CA MET A 420 -8.16 -19.12 -4.79
C MET A 420 -7.01 -18.18 -4.39
N ALA A 421 -6.33 -17.56 -5.35
CA ALA A 421 -5.24 -16.61 -5.10
C ALA A 421 -5.73 -15.32 -4.43
N TYR A 422 -6.91 -14.82 -4.83
CA TYR A 422 -7.53 -13.67 -4.18
C TYR A 422 -7.87 -13.96 -2.70
N GLU A 423 -8.51 -15.09 -2.41
CA GLU A 423 -8.82 -15.47 -1.03
C GLU A 423 -7.56 -15.83 -0.24
N TYR A 424 -6.53 -16.39 -0.88
CA TYR A 424 -5.21 -16.58 -0.27
C TYR A 424 -4.61 -15.23 0.16
N ALA A 425 -4.60 -14.24 -0.73
CA ALA A 425 -4.10 -12.91 -0.44
C ALA A 425 -4.86 -12.29 0.74
N LYS A 426 -6.18 -12.44 0.83
CA LYS A 426 -6.97 -11.91 1.96
C LYS A 426 -6.65 -12.57 3.30
N LEU A 427 -6.24 -13.83 3.30
CA LEU A 427 -5.93 -14.59 4.52
C LEU A 427 -4.50 -14.36 5.01
N LYS A 428 -3.59 -13.95 4.13
CA LYS A 428 -2.15 -13.91 4.40
C LYS A 428 -1.61 -12.50 4.31
N ASP A 429 -1.49 -11.85 5.46
CA ASP A 429 -1.02 -10.45 5.57
C ASP A 429 0.40 -10.22 5.02
N ASN A 430 1.21 -11.28 4.98
CA ASN A 430 2.58 -11.27 4.48
C ASN A 430 2.68 -11.49 2.95
N THR A 431 1.60 -11.21 2.22
CA THR A 431 1.55 -11.27 0.76
C THR A 431 1.54 -9.88 0.11
N VAL A 432 2.20 -9.77 -1.03
CA VAL A 432 2.24 -8.59 -1.90
C VAL A 432 2.01 -8.99 -3.35
N ILE A 433 1.54 -8.05 -4.16
CA ILE A 433 1.46 -8.17 -5.60
C ILE A 433 2.71 -7.57 -6.24
N VAL A 434 3.41 -8.40 -7.02
CA VAL A 434 4.49 -7.97 -7.90
C VAL A 434 3.92 -7.79 -9.30
N SER A 435 4.07 -6.61 -9.88
CA SER A 435 3.69 -6.28 -11.25
C SER A 435 4.94 -6.04 -12.07
N LEU A 436 5.36 -7.03 -12.86
CA LEU A 436 6.44 -6.88 -13.83
C LEU A 436 5.83 -6.34 -15.13
N PHE A 437 6.14 -5.08 -15.44
CA PHE A 437 5.60 -4.37 -16.59
C PHE A 437 6.22 -4.84 -17.91
N PRO A 438 5.60 -4.54 -19.06
CA PRO A 438 6.17 -4.85 -20.38
C PRO A 438 7.63 -4.44 -20.56
N ALA A 439 8.05 -3.27 -20.03
CA ALA A 439 9.44 -2.83 -20.06
C ALA A 439 10.44 -3.82 -19.42
N GLY A 440 10.00 -4.61 -18.43
CA GLY A 440 10.80 -5.63 -17.75
C GLY A 440 10.48 -7.07 -18.17
N TYR A 441 9.44 -7.31 -18.98
CA TYR A 441 8.86 -8.64 -19.20
C TYR A 441 9.84 -9.67 -19.81
N GLN A 442 10.79 -9.20 -20.62
CA GLN A 442 11.84 -10.06 -21.18
C GLN A 442 12.67 -10.80 -20.11
N PHE A 443 12.78 -10.23 -18.90
CA PHE A 443 13.51 -10.80 -17.76
C PHE A 443 12.65 -11.65 -16.81
N ARG A 444 11.40 -12.00 -17.19
CA ARG A 444 10.44 -12.65 -16.29
C ARG A 444 10.95 -13.93 -15.60
N LYS A 445 11.78 -14.73 -16.27
CA LYS A 445 12.33 -15.97 -15.68
C LYS A 445 13.35 -15.65 -14.58
N GLU A 446 14.23 -14.69 -14.85
CA GLU A 446 15.23 -14.21 -13.91
C GLU A 446 14.58 -13.48 -12.73
N VAL A 447 13.51 -12.72 -12.99
CA VAL A 447 12.69 -12.09 -11.94
C VAL A 447 12.08 -13.14 -11.03
N GLU A 448 11.45 -14.18 -11.58
CA GLU A 448 10.89 -15.27 -10.78
C GLU A 448 11.94 -15.98 -9.93
N ASN A 449 13.15 -16.21 -10.47
CA ASN A 449 14.28 -16.75 -9.71
C ASN A 449 14.70 -15.81 -8.56
N ILE A 450 14.71 -14.49 -8.78
CA ILE A 450 14.99 -13.51 -7.73
C ILE A 450 13.90 -13.54 -6.65
N LEU A 451 12.63 -13.58 -7.03
CA LEU A 451 11.51 -13.64 -6.08
C LEU A 451 11.61 -14.91 -5.22
N ASN A 452 11.81 -16.07 -5.85
CA ASN A 452 11.94 -17.36 -5.16
C ASN A 452 13.21 -17.50 -4.32
N LYS A 453 14.22 -16.65 -4.54
CA LYS A 453 15.40 -16.56 -3.66
C LYS A 453 15.06 -15.92 -2.31
N TYR A 454 14.16 -14.95 -2.29
CA TYR A 454 13.86 -14.13 -1.11
C TYR A 454 12.51 -14.48 -0.45
N GLY A 455 11.67 -15.24 -1.12
CA GLY A 455 10.33 -15.60 -0.67
C GLY A 455 9.73 -16.62 -1.62
N THR A 456 8.42 -16.60 -1.81
CA THR A 456 7.73 -17.62 -2.57
C THR A 456 6.68 -17.02 -3.48
N VAL A 457 6.73 -17.37 -4.76
CA VAL A 457 5.62 -17.11 -5.68
C VAL A 457 4.49 -18.11 -5.39
N VAL A 458 3.33 -17.61 -4.94
CA VAL A 458 2.16 -18.43 -4.63
C VAL A 458 1.33 -18.70 -5.88
N HIS A 459 1.12 -17.65 -6.68
CA HIS A 459 0.36 -17.66 -7.93
C HIS A 459 0.93 -16.61 -8.87
N ASP A 460 0.81 -16.84 -10.16
CA ASP A 460 1.27 -15.93 -11.21
C ASP A 460 0.25 -15.86 -12.35
N LYS A 461 0.17 -14.73 -13.05
CA LYS A 461 -0.75 -14.54 -14.18
C LYS A 461 -0.22 -13.50 -15.16
N ASP A 462 -0.46 -13.73 -16.45
CA ASP A 462 -0.24 -12.75 -17.50
C ASP A 462 -1.53 -11.97 -17.79
N ILE A 463 -1.44 -10.63 -17.81
CA ILE A 463 -2.58 -9.74 -18.06
C ILE A 463 -2.27 -8.84 -19.25
N TRP A 464 -3.20 -8.86 -20.21
CA TRP A 464 -3.13 -8.02 -21.41
C TRP A 464 -3.94 -6.75 -21.23
N LEU A 465 -3.29 -5.61 -21.48
CA LEU A 465 -3.88 -4.29 -21.27
C LEU A 465 -3.92 -3.48 -22.57
N THR A 466 -5.06 -2.84 -22.83
CA THR A 466 -5.20 -1.81 -23.87
C THR A 466 -4.51 -0.52 -23.41
N GLU A 467 -4.51 0.52 -24.25
CA GLU A 467 -3.97 1.83 -23.86
C GLU A 467 -4.68 2.43 -22.63
N SER A 468 -6.01 2.36 -22.59
CA SER A 468 -6.81 2.72 -21.41
C SER A 468 -6.48 1.83 -20.22
N GLY A 469 -6.37 0.51 -20.45
CA GLY A 469 -6.00 -0.46 -19.43
C GLY A 469 -4.65 -0.16 -18.78
N CYS A 470 -3.64 0.25 -19.55
CA CYS A 470 -2.31 0.62 -19.03
C CYS A 470 -2.41 1.80 -18.05
N LEU A 471 -3.18 2.83 -18.40
CA LEU A 471 -3.40 3.98 -17.52
C LEU A 471 -4.14 3.59 -16.25
N GLU A 472 -5.23 2.84 -16.36
CA GLU A 472 -6.00 2.40 -15.19
C GLU A 472 -5.19 1.47 -14.29
N TYR A 473 -4.34 0.62 -14.86
CA TYR A 473 -3.44 -0.24 -14.09
C TYR A 473 -2.40 0.56 -13.30
N ILE A 474 -1.79 1.59 -13.90
CA ILE A 474 -0.90 2.51 -13.18
C ILE A 474 -1.65 3.22 -12.04
N ARG A 475 -2.86 3.70 -12.30
CA ARG A 475 -3.71 4.32 -11.27
C ARG A 475 -4.08 3.35 -10.14
N LEU A 476 -4.25 2.07 -10.45
CA LEU A 476 -4.53 1.01 -9.49
C LEU A 476 -3.32 0.75 -8.58
N VAL A 477 -2.15 0.46 -9.17
CA VAL A 477 -0.98 0.03 -8.38
C VAL A 477 -0.29 1.19 -7.65
N TYR A 478 -0.44 2.43 -8.14
CA TYR A 478 0.04 3.64 -7.46
C TYR A 478 -1.10 4.42 -6.76
N ASN A 479 -2.24 3.79 -6.50
CA ASN A 479 -3.37 4.46 -5.84
C ASN A 479 -2.94 5.04 -4.47
N GLY A 480 -3.26 6.32 -4.25
CA GLY A 480 -2.87 7.07 -3.05
C GLY A 480 -1.58 7.87 -3.19
N GLU A 481 -0.79 7.64 -4.24
CA GLU A 481 0.42 8.44 -4.51
C GLU A 481 0.05 9.83 -5.05
N TRP A 482 0.56 10.88 -4.41
CA TRP A 482 0.22 12.28 -4.71
C TRP A 482 0.50 12.69 -6.16
N TRP A 483 1.50 12.07 -6.79
CA TRP A 483 1.92 12.40 -8.16
C TRP A 483 1.03 11.77 -9.23
N THR A 484 0.12 10.85 -8.89
CA THR A 484 -0.70 10.15 -9.91
C THR A 484 -1.66 11.06 -10.67
N GLY A 485 -1.89 12.28 -10.18
CA GLY A 485 -2.75 13.28 -10.81
C GLY A 485 -4.23 13.07 -10.49
N SER A 486 -5.09 13.80 -11.18
CA SER A 486 -6.54 13.81 -10.99
C SER A 486 -7.28 14.00 -12.31
N TYR A 487 -8.62 14.04 -12.26
CA TYR A 487 -9.41 14.40 -13.44
C TYR A 487 -9.16 15.85 -13.89
N LEU A 488 -8.68 16.74 -13.01
CA LEU A 488 -8.39 18.15 -13.34
C LEU A 488 -7.15 18.30 -14.23
N ASP A 489 -6.13 17.46 -14.03
CA ASP A 489 -4.91 17.44 -14.84
C ASP A 489 -4.90 16.30 -15.88
N ASN A 490 -6.05 15.64 -16.06
CA ASN A 490 -6.23 14.53 -16.98
C ASN A 490 -5.21 13.39 -16.75
N PHE A 491 -4.81 13.20 -15.49
CA PHE A 491 -3.84 12.19 -15.04
C PHE A 491 -2.51 12.23 -15.83
N GLN A 492 -2.03 13.43 -16.18
CA GLN A 492 -0.86 13.60 -17.05
C GLN A 492 0.37 12.82 -16.56
N HIS A 493 0.61 12.81 -15.24
CA HIS A 493 1.74 12.10 -14.63
C HIS A 493 1.56 10.58 -14.68
N SER A 494 0.36 10.05 -14.40
CA SER A 494 0.07 8.62 -14.58
C SER A 494 0.20 8.19 -16.04
N LYS A 495 -0.19 9.04 -17.00
CA LYS A 495 0.01 8.78 -18.43
C LYS A 495 1.49 8.73 -18.80
N ALA A 496 2.28 9.66 -18.30
CA ALA A 496 3.73 9.64 -18.50
C ALA A 496 4.37 8.38 -17.91
N LYS A 497 3.96 7.99 -16.69
CA LYS A 497 4.42 6.74 -16.06
C LYS A 497 3.99 5.50 -16.86
N ALA A 498 2.74 5.46 -17.32
CA ALA A 498 2.24 4.39 -18.16
C ALA A 498 3.05 4.26 -19.47
N ALA A 499 3.39 5.37 -20.13
CA ALA A 499 4.21 5.33 -21.34
C ALA A 499 5.60 4.71 -21.11
N LEU A 500 6.18 4.89 -19.91
CA LEU A 500 7.47 4.31 -19.55
C LEU A 500 7.37 2.83 -19.18
N CYS A 501 6.34 2.44 -18.42
CA CYS A 501 6.11 1.04 -18.03
C CYS A 501 5.61 0.17 -19.21
N PHE A 502 4.89 0.78 -20.15
CA PHE A 502 4.28 0.15 -21.31
C PHE A 502 4.78 0.79 -22.62
N PRO A 503 6.07 0.65 -22.98
CA PRO A 503 6.59 1.18 -24.24
C PRO A 503 5.76 0.70 -25.43
N ARG A 504 5.51 1.58 -26.40
CA ARG A 504 4.55 1.34 -27.50
C ARG A 504 4.90 0.09 -28.32
N ASP A 505 6.18 -0.14 -28.54
CA ASP A 505 6.74 -1.29 -29.26
C ASP A 505 6.61 -2.62 -28.49
N LEU A 506 6.49 -2.56 -27.16
CA LEU A 506 6.35 -3.74 -26.29
C LEU A 506 4.91 -4.02 -25.88
N ARG A 507 4.08 -2.98 -25.72
CA ARG A 507 2.73 -3.05 -25.14
C ARG A 507 1.81 -4.08 -25.83
N GLU A 508 1.90 -4.20 -27.15
CA GLU A 508 1.04 -5.11 -27.93
C GLU A 508 1.51 -6.56 -27.88
N ASN A 509 2.77 -6.81 -27.50
CA ASN A 509 3.41 -8.12 -27.56
C ASN A 509 3.90 -8.64 -26.20
N SER A 510 3.78 -7.84 -25.15
CA SER A 510 4.21 -8.18 -23.79
C SER A 510 3.11 -7.84 -22.79
N PRO A 511 2.64 -8.83 -21.99
CA PRO A 511 1.66 -8.58 -20.95
C PRO A 511 2.32 -7.93 -19.72
N VAL A 512 1.50 -7.56 -18.74
CA VAL A 512 1.96 -7.43 -17.36
C VAL A 512 2.02 -8.82 -16.75
N LYS A 513 3.18 -9.21 -16.22
CA LYS A 513 3.30 -10.43 -15.42
C LYS A 513 3.04 -10.09 -13.96
N VAL A 514 1.96 -10.63 -13.42
CA VAL A 514 1.53 -10.43 -12.04
C VAL A 514 1.92 -11.65 -11.21
N TYR A 515 2.49 -11.44 -10.04
CA TYR A 515 2.75 -12.48 -9.06
C TYR A 515 2.08 -12.15 -7.72
N LEU A 516 1.36 -13.10 -7.16
CA LEU A 516 1.08 -13.13 -5.73
C LEU A 516 2.32 -13.68 -5.03
N TYR A 517 3.01 -12.82 -4.31
CA TYR A 517 4.30 -13.10 -3.71
C TYR A 517 4.17 -13.10 -2.19
N GLU A 518 4.54 -14.20 -1.55
CA GLU A 518 4.63 -14.32 -0.10
C GLU A 518 6.08 -14.11 0.34
N CYS A 519 6.29 -13.23 1.32
CA CYS A 519 7.60 -12.98 1.92
C CYS A 519 7.46 -12.72 3.42
N GLU A 520 8.48 -13.01 4.22
CA GLU A 520 8.35 -12.91 5.69
C GLU A 520 8.17 -11.46 6.17
N THR A 521 8.77 -10.48 5.48
CA THR A 521 8.79 -9.08 5.91
C THR A 521 8.79 -8.11 4.74
N GLU A 522 8.30 -6.89 4.97
CA GLU A 522 8.37 -5.77 4.01
C GLU A 522 9.82 -5.49 3.57
N ALA A 523 10.79 -5.62 4.48
CA ALA A 523 12.21 -5.44 4.17
C ALA A 523 12.71 -6.42 3.11
N ILE A 524 12.25 -7.67 3.16
CA ILE A 524 12.58 -8.70 2.16
C ILE A 524 11.93 -8.37 0.81
N ALA A 525 10.67 -7.95 0.80
CA ALA A 525 10.00 -7.50 -0.43
C ALA A 525 10.77 -6.36 -1.11
N ARG A 526 11.30 -5.41 -0.32
CA ARG A 526 12.12 -4.30 -0.82
C ARG A 526 13.46 -4.76 -1.38
N VAL A 527 14.13 -5.73 -0.75
CA VAL A 527 15.37 -6.33 -1.27
C VAL A 527 15.11 -7.03 -2.62
N ALA A 528 14.03 -7.81 -2.71
CA ALA A 528 13.63 -8.46 -3.95
C ALA A 528 13.32 -7.42 -5.05
N LYS A 529 12.58 -6.36 -4.71
CA LYS A 529 12.30 -5.22 -5.59
C LYS A 529 13.57 -4.63 -6.19
N GLU A 530 14.56 -4.31 -5.37
CA GLU A 530 15.78 -3.66 -5.84
C GLU A 530 16.67 -4.61 -6.65
N ALA A 531 16.69 -5.89 -6.31
CA ALA A 531 17.38 -6.91 -7.11
C ALA A 531 16.76 -7.00 -8.52
N VAL A 532 15.42 -6.99 -8.63
CA VAL A 532 14.72 -6.97 -9.93
C VAL A 532 15.01 -5.68 -10.71
N ARG A 533 14.99 -4.52 -10.05
CA ARG A 533 15.28 -3.23 -10.71
C ARG A 533 16.69 -3.16 -11.25
N THR A 534 17.65 -3.66 -10.48
CA THR A 534 19.06 -3.77 -10.88
C THR A 534 19.21 -4.68 -12.08
N LEU A 535 18.55 -5.84 -12.08
CA LEU A 535 18.55 -6.78 -13.20
C LEU A 535 18.00 -6.13 -14.48
N CYS A 536 16.86 -5.45 -14.40
CA CYS A 536 16.23 -4.85 -15.57
C CYS A 536 16.96 -3.62 -16.08
N ASN A 537 17.71 -2.89 -15.24
CA ASN A 537 18.34 -1.59 -15.56
C ASN A 537 17.35 -0.50 -16.02
N TYR A 538 16.05 -0.68 -15.74
CA TYR A 538 14.96 0.25 -16.04
C TYR A 538 14.32 0.84 -14.77
N GLY A 539 14.97 0.73 -13.61
CA GLY A 539 14.52 1.40 -12.39
C GLY A 539 13.06 1.13 -12.00
N ASN A 540 12.29 2.18 -11.76
CA ASN A 540 10.90 2.08 -11.31
C ASN A 540 9.93 1.67 -12.43
N GLU A 541 10.40 1.56 -13.67
CA GLU A 541 9.60 1.35 -14.86
C GLU A 541 9.47 -0.13 -15.20
N SER A 542 10.37 -0.99 -14.70
CA SER A 542 10.31 -2.44 -14.92
C SER A 542 9.34 -3.16 -13.99
N VAL A 543 9.29 -2.78 -12.70
CA VAL A 543 8.53 -3.51 -11.69
C VAL A 543 7.89 -2.59 -10.65
N HIS A 544 6.66 -2.95 -10.26
CA HIS A 544 6.01 -2.44 -9.06
C HIS A 544 5.81 -3.58 -8.06
N ILE A 545 6.07 -3.31 -6.78
CA ILE A 545 5.75 -4.20 -5.66
C ILE A 545 5.09 -3.29 -4.62
N ASN A 546 3.85 -3.58 -4.24
CA ASN A 546 3.12 -2.77 -3.27
C ASN A 546 3.66 -3.02 -1.85
N ASN A 547 3.52 -2.02 -0.98
CA ASN A 547 4.13 -2.04 0.35
C ASN A 547 3.12 -2.28 1.49
N ASN A 548 1.81 -2.25 1.20
CA ASN A 548 0.75 -2.40 2.21
C ASN A 548 -0.22 -3.53 1.83
N HIS A 549 -0.61 -4.36 2.80
CA HIS A 549 -1.55 -5.46 2.63
C HIS A 549 -2.95 -5.04 2.14
N ASN A 550 -3.44 -3.86 2.54
CA ASN A 550 -4.70 -3.32 1.99
C ASN A 550 -4.60 -3.05 0.48
N GLN A 551 -3.45 -2.57 0.00
CA GLN A 551 -3.19 -2.46 -1.44
C GLN A 551 -3.11 -3.85 -2.08
N THR A 552 -2.51 -4.85 -1.42
CA THR A 552 -2.49 -6.24 -1.91
C THR A 552 -3.91 -6.72 -2.19
N LYS A 553 -4.86 -6.54 -1.26
CA LYS A 553 -6.25 -6.94 -1.44
C LYS A 553 -6.94 -6.24 -2.62
N ILE A 554 -6.76 -4.92 -2.75
CA ILE A 554 -7.36 -4.13 -3.84
C ILE A 554 -6.80 -4.54 -5.20
N ILE A 555 -5.47 -4.68 -5.30
CA ILE A 555 -4.80 -5.06 -6.54
C ILE A 555 -5.17 -6.51 -6.88
N ALA A 556 -5.09 -7.45 -5.92
CA ALA A 556 -5.44 -8.85 -6.09
C ALA A 556 -6.88 -9.02 -6.61
N ALA A 557 -7.85 -8.32 -6.03
CA ALA A 557 -9.24 -8.34 -6.48
C ALA A 557 -9.40 -7.88 -7.94
N SER A 558 -8.56 -6.94 -8.38
CA SER A 558 -8.62 -6.37 -9.72
C SER A 558 -7.89 -7.21 -10.78
N VAL A 559 -6.82 -7.89 -10.40
CA VAL A 559 -5.95 -8.66 -11.32
C VAL A 559 -6.29 -10.14 -11.38
N PHE A 560 -6.92 -10.68 -10.33
CA PHE A 560 -7.44 -12.06 -10.28
C PHE A 560 -8.96 -12.11 -10.49
N ASN A 561 -9.48 -11.20 -11.32
CA ASN A 561 -10.86 -11.18 -11.76
C ASN A 561 -10.94 -10.70 -13.22
N GLU A 562 -11.43 -11.56 -14.12
CA GLU A 562 -11.48 -11.27 -15.55
C GLU A 562 -12.35 -10.05 -15.89
N ASN A 563 -13.48 -9.88 -15.21
CA ASN A 563 -14.35 -8.72 -15.44
C ASN A 563 -13.66 -7.41 -15.05
N SER A 564 -12.78 -7.42 -14.06
CA SER A 564 -12.01 -6.26 -13.60
C SER A 564 -10.92 -5.88 -14.60
N ILE A 565 -10.24 -6.87 -15.18
CA ILE A 565 -9.31 -6.66 -16.28
C ILE A 565 -10.05 -6.10 -17.50
N ALA A 566 -11.18 -6.70 -17.87
CA ALA A 566 -12.02 -6.24 -18.97
C ALA A 566 -12.53 -4.81 -18.74
N PHE A 567 -12.92 -4.48 -17.51
CA PHE A 567 -13.30 -3.14 -17.09
C PHE A 567 -12.17 -2.14 -17.31
N MET A 568 -10.95 -2.41 -16.81
CA MET A 568 -9.79 -1.54 -17.02
C MET A 568 -9.54 -1.26 -18.50
N ASN A 569 -9.68 -2.29 -19.34
CA ASN A 569 -9.44 -2.18 -20.78
C ASN A 569 -10.52 -1.39 -21.53
N LYS A 570 -11.76 -1.37 -21.05
CA LYS A 570 -12.90 -0.70 -21.69
C LYS A 570 -13.20 0.70 -21.13
N LYS A 571 -12.71 1.01 -19.93
CA LYS A 571 -13.01 2.28 -19.25
C LYS A 571 -12.58 3.50 -20.07
N LYS A 572 -13.49 4.47 -20.21
CA LYS A 572 -13.26 5.76 -20.86
C LYS A 572 -12.89 6.82 -19.81
N LEU A 573 -11.92 7.68 -20.13
CA LEU A 573 -11.45 8.73 -19.22
C LEU A 573 -12.33 9.97 -19.29
N ASN A 574 -13.56 9.86 -18.79
CA ASN A 574 -14.50 10.97 -18.70
C ASN A 574 -14.63 11.48 -17.26
N ILE A 575 -14.87 12.79 -17.11
CA ILE A 575 -15.04 13.42 -15.81
C ILE A 575 -16.51 13.26 -15.38
N HIS A 576 -16.74 12.55 -14.28
CA HIS A 576 -18.05 12.34 -13.67
C HIS A 576 -18.01 12.79 -12.21
N PRO A 577 -18.14 14.10 -11.92
CA PRO A 577 -17.91 14.64 -10.59
C PRO A 577 -18.83 14.03 -9.52
N GLN A 578 -20.09 13.75 -9.85
CA GLN A 578 -21.03 13.16 -8.89
C GLN A 578 -20.59 11.75 -8.54
N PHE A 579 -20.26 10.91 -9.53
CA PHE A 579 -19.71 9.58 -9.28
C PHE A 579 -18.49 9.60 -8.34
N HIS A 580 -17.55 10.53 -8.52
CA HIS A 580 -16.39 10.63 -7.63
C HIS A 580 -16.76 11.02 -6.20
N GLN A 581 -17.70 11.95 -6.04
CA GLN A 581 -18.20 12.32 -4.72
C GLN A 581 -18.93 11.15 -4.05
N TYR A 582 -19.73 10.43 -4.81
CA TYR A 582 -20.47 9.27 -4.35
C TYR A 582 -19.58 8.09 -3.98
N MET A 583 -18.52 7.82 -4.74
CA MET A 583 -17.52 6.83 -4.33
C MET A 583 -16.87 7.22 -3.00
N LYS A 584 -16.54 8.50 -2.76
CA LYS A 584 -16.04 8.95 -1.45
C LYS A 584 -17.06 8.70 -0.34
N ASN A 585 -18.32 9.06 -0.56
CA ASN A 585 -19.40 8.83 0.40
C ASN A 585 -19.58 7.34 0.71
N LEU A 586 -19.49 6.46 -0.29
CA LEU A 586 -19.61 5.02 -0.11
C LEU A 586 -18.45 4.44 0.70
N HIS A 587 -17.23 4.88 0.45
CA HIS A 587 -16.08 4.44 1.26
C HIS A 587 -16.22 4.89 2.72
N ALA A 588 -16.71 6.12 2.96
CA ALA A 588 -17.03 6.59 4.31
C ALA A 588 -18.15 5.76 4.96
N PHE A 589 -19.24 5.51 4.23
CA PHE A 589 -20.34 4.66 4.69
C PHE A 589 -19.87 3.27 5.10
N ILE A 590 -19.05 2.60 4.27
CA ILE A 590 -18.51 1.28 4.58
C ILE A 590 -17.52 1.34 5.75
N GLY A 591 -16.68 2.37 5.85
CA GLY A 591 -15.68 2.51 6.91
C GLY A 591 -16.25 2.88 8.29
N GLU A 592 -17.35 3.62 8.32
CA GLU A 592 -18.00 4.11 9.54
C GLU A 592 -19.07 3.15 10.08
N ASN A 593 -19.41 2.10 9.33
CA ASN A 593 -20.46 1.14 9.70
C ASN A 593 -19.92 -0.30 9.67
N PRO A 594 -20.51 -1.23 10.44
CA PRO A 594 -20.09 -2.64 10.47
C PRO A 594 -20.58 -3.42 9.24
N ILE A 595 -20.18 -2.96 8.06
CA ILE A 595 -20.58 -3.50 6.76
C ILE A 595 -19.42 -4.33 6.23
N ASP A 596 -19.69 -5.60 5.91
CA ASP A 596 -18.73 -6.42 5.16
C ASP A 596 -18.76 -5.99 3.69
N PRO A 597 -17.65 -5.45 3.12
CA PRO A 597 -17.61 -5.05 1.71
C PRO A 597 -17.87 -6.21 0.75
N GLU A 598 -17.67 -7.46 1.19
CA GLU A 598 -18.00 -8.64 0.40
C GLU A 598 -19.52 -8.91 0.31
N GLU A 599 -20.33 -8.29 1.17
CA GLU A 599 -21.79 -8.44 1.14
C GLU A 599 -22.49 -7.29 0.43
N ILE A 600 -21.75 -6.44 -0.29
CA ILE A 600 -22.26 -5.31 -1.08
C ILE A 600 -21.71 -5.37 -2.51
N CYS A 601 -22.52 -4.94 -3.48
CA CYS A 601 -22.13 -4.76 -4.88
C CYS A 601 -22.92 -3.59 -5.49
N ILE A 602 -22.22 -2.65 -6.13
CA ILE A 602 -22.78 -1.47 -6.76
C ILE A 602 -23.41 -1.84 -8.11
N ASP A 603 -24.57 -1.26 -8.43
CA ASP A 603 -25.35 -1.61 -9.62
C ASP A 603 -25.61 -0.39 -10.54
N THR A 604 -26.32 -0.65 -11.66
CA THR A 604 -27.01 0.34 -12.52
C THR A 604 -26.16 1.56 -12.93
N GLY A 605 -26.53 2.76 -12.46
CA GLY A 605 -26.00 4.04 -12.92
C GLY A 605 -24.54 4.23 -12.56
N CYS A 606 -24.13 3.79 -11.37
CA CYS A 606 -22.74 3.83 -10.93
C CYS A 606 -21.86 2.90 -11.76
N VAL A 607 -22.39 1.77 -12.25
CA VAL A 607 -21.65 0.90 -13.19
C VAL A 607 -21.33 1.67 -14.48
N LEU A 608 -22.31 2.33 -15.10
CA LEU A 608 -22.06 3.14 -16.31
C LEU A 608 -21.08 4.30 -16.05
N ALA A 609 -21.18 4.93 -14.88
CA ALA A 609 -20.26 5.99 -14.49
C ALA A 609 -18.83 5.50 -14.27
N ALA A 610 -18.65 4.30 -13.69
CA ALA A 610 -17.33 3.69 -13.53
C ALA A 610 -16.65 3.44 -14.89
N TYR A 611 -17.40 3.03 -15.91
CA TYR A 611 -16.92 2.86 -17.29
C TYR A 611 -16.70 4.19 -18.03
N GLY A 612 -17.10 5.32 -17.45
CA GLY A 612 -16.98 6.63 -18.08
C GLY A 612 -18.04 6.89 -19.17
N LEU A 613 -19.20 6.22 -19.12
CA LEU A 613 -20.24 6.35 -20.15
C LEU A 613 -21.17 7.55 -19.90
N ARG A 614 -21.58 7.74 -18.65
CA ARG A 614 -22.35 8.91 -18.19
C ARG A 614 -22.23 9.02 -16.67
N ASP A 615 -22.50 10.22 -16.12
CA ASP A 615 -22.53 10.40 -14.67
C ASP A 615 -23.75 9.71 -14.03
N THR A 616 -23.73 9.58 -12.70
CA THR A 616 -24.80 8.95 -11.90
C THR A 616 -25.48 9.97 -10.98
N LYS A 617 -26.69 9.64 -10.51
CA LYS A 617 -27.49 10.51 -9.62
C LYS A 617 -27.50 10.01 -8.17
N ASP A 618 -27.23 8.73 -7.98
CA ASP A 618 -27.40 7.93 -6.77
C ASP A 618 -26.42 6.75 -6.80
N ILE A 619 -26.32 6.05 -5.65
CA ILE A 619 -25.58 4.80 -5.50
C ILE A 619 -26.56 3.67 -5.19
N ASP A 620 -26.95 2.95 -6.23
CA ASP A 620 -27.70 1.71 -6.09
C ASP A 620 -26.77 0.58 -5.62
N VAL A 621 -27.08 -0.04 -4.48
CA VAL A 621 -26.35 -1.22 -3.98
C VAL A 621 -27.24 -2.44 -3.87
N ILE A 622 -26.75 -3.56 -4.40
CA ILE A 622 -27.22 -4.89 -4.07
C ILE A 622 -26.47 -5.34 -2.82
N HIS A 623 -27.18 -5.87 -1.82
CA HIS A 623 -26.56 -6.21 -0.54
C HIS A 623 -27.19 -7.42 0.15
N LYS A 624 -26.39 -8.20 0.88
CA LYS A 624 -26.87 -9.28 1.76
C LYS A 624 -26.93 -8.84 3.22
N CYS A 625 -25.97 -8.03 3.66
CA CYS A 625 -25.94 -7.45 4.99
C CYS A 625 -27.13 -6.49 5.19
N PRO A 626 -27.63 -6.31 6.43
CA PRO A 626 -28.59 -5.25 6.70
C PRO A 626 -27.92 -3.88 6.55
N LEU A 627 -28.54 -2.96 5.81
CA LEU A 627 -28.06 -1.58 5.73
C LEU A 627 -28.42 -0.83 7.03
N PRO A 628 -27.48 -0.08 7.64
CA PRO A 628 -27.79 0.84 8.74
C PRO A 628 -28.87 1.85 8.34
N SER A 629 -29.67 2.34 9.28
CA SER A 629 -30.72 3.34 9.01
C SER A 629 -30.21 4.66 8.41
N THR A 630 -28.92 4.93 8.55
CA THR A 630 -28.23 6.12 8.01
C THR A 630 -27.83 5.98 6.54
N TYR A 631 -28.00 4.83 5.87
CA TYR A 631 -27.53 4.62 4.49
C TYR A 631 -27.92 5.74 3.50
N GLN A 632 -29.15 6.24 3.60
CA GLN A 632 -29.65 7.33 2.74
C GLN A 632 -28.90 8.65 2.94
N SER A 633 -28.32 8.92 4.12
CA SER A 633 -27.52 10.14 4.34
C SER A 633 -26.19 10.13 3.57
N TYR A 634 -25.79 8.98 3.03
CA TYR A 634 -24.61 8.83 2.17
C TYR A 634 -24.98 8.73 0.68
N ASN A 635 -26.25 8.95 0.32
CA ASN A 635 -26.80 8.75 -1.04
C ASN A 635 -26.68 7.29 -1.53
N VAL A 636 -26.70 6.34 -0.59
CA VAL A 636 -26.76 4.91 -0.87
C VAL A 636 -28.22 4.47 -0.79
N ASP A 637 -28.69 3.73 -1.79
CA ASP A 637 -30.02 3.16 -1.85
C ASP A 637 -29.98 1.64 -2.06
N SER A 638 -30.92 0.93 -1.43
CA SER A 638 -31.04 -0.51 -1.59
C SER A 638 -31.67 -0.83 -2.94
N HIS A 639 -30.92 -1.53 -3.78
CA HIS A 639 -31.40 -2.00 -5.07
C HIS A 639 -31.98 -3.44 -5.00
N ASN A 640 -32.01 -4.03 -3.79
CA ASN A 640 -32.61 -5.35 -3.56
C ASN A 640 -34.08 -5.46 -4.03
N PRO A 641 -34.97 -4.45 -3.86
CA PRO A 641 -36.34 -4.51 -4.38
C PRO A 641 -36.42 -4.70 -5.90
N HIS A 642 -35.37 -4.31 -6.64
CA HIS A 642 -35.30 -4.40 -8.10
C HIS A 642 -34.58 -5.66 -8.60
N LEU A 643 -34.19 -6.59 -7.71
CA LEU A 643 -33.53 -7.84 -8.08
C LEU A 643 -34.33 -8.72 -9.05
N HIS A 644 -35.66 -8.58 -9.08
CA HIS A 644 -36.52 -9.32 -10.00
C HIS A 644 -36.29 -8.95 -11.48
N HIS A 645 -35.64 -7.82 -11.77
CA HIS A 645 -35.19 -7.46 -13.12
C HIS A 645 -33.84 -8.08 -13.48
N HIS A 646 -33.07 -8.58 -12.51
CA HIS A 646 -31.82 -9.27 -12.78
C HIS A 646 -32.07 -10.72 -13.16
N SER A 647 -31.31 -11.21 -14.14
CA SER A 647 -31.39 -12.61 -14.57
C SER A 647 -30.68 -13.60 -13.62
N LYS A 648 -30.06 -13.09 -12.55
CA LYS A 648 -29.31 -13.86 -11.55
C LYS A 648 -29.84 -13.53 -10.16
N PRO A 649 -29.91 -14.52 -9.24
CA PRO A 649 -30.30 -14.25 -7.86
C PRO A 649 -29.23 -13.46 -7.11
N LEU A 650 -29.61 -12.83 -5.99
CA LEU A 650 -28.76 -12.01 -5.11
C LEU A 650 -27.36 -12.61 -4.88
N ASP A 651 -27.32 -13.85 -4.38
CA ASP A 651 -26.06 -14.48 -3.97
C ASP A 651 -25.18 -14.86 -5.18
N GLU A 652 -25.75 -15.09 -6.36
CA GLU A 652 -24.97 -15.26 -7.59
C GLU A 652 -24.31 -13.94 -8.01
N ILE A 653 -25.00 -12.80 -7.88
CA ILE A 653 -24.40 -11.50 -8.21
C ILE A 653 -23.26 -11.17 -7.23
N LEU A 654 -23.49 -11.38 -5.93
CA LEU A 654 -22.54 -11.00 -4.89
C LEU A 654 -21.32 -11.93 -4.79
N PHE A 655 -21.50 -13.25 -4.90
CA PHE A 655 -20.49 -14.21 -4.47
C PHE A 655 -19.95 -15.12 -5.58
N ASN A 656 -20.48 -15.02 -6.80
CA ASN A 656 -19.85 -15.59 -7.99
C ASN A 656 -19.03 -14.49 -8.70
N PRO A 657 -17.69 -14.58 -8.71
CA PRO A 657 -16.80 -13.57 -9.31
C PRO A 657 -16.99 -13.37 -10.81
N GLU A 658 -17.71 -14.26 -11.51
CA GLU A 658 -18.08 -14.07 -12.92
C GLU A 658 -19.17 -12.99 -13.12
N ASN A 659 -19.86 -12.58 -12.05
CA ASN A 659 -20.99 -11.65 -12.14
C ASN A 659 -20.68 -10.22 -11.67
N HIS A 660 -19.44 -9.95 -11.26
CA HIS A 660 -19.00 -8.63 -10.83
C HIS A 660 -17.56 -8.35 -11.22
N PHE A 661 -17.18 -7.08 -11.18
CA PHE A 661 -15.80 -6.61 -11.22
C PHE A 661 -15.50 -5.76 -9.99
N TYR A 662 -14.22 -5.49 -9.74
CA TYR A 662 -13.75 -4.66 -8.67
C TYR A 662 -13.23 -3.34 -9.20
N TYR A 663 -13.63 -2.24 -8.55
CA TYR A 663 -13.06 -0.92 -8.78
C TYR A 663 -12.86 -0.24 -7.43
N GLN A 664 -11.63 0.21 -7.17
CA GLN A 664 -11.21 0.79 -5.88
C GLN A 664 -11.51 -0.11 -4.67
N GLY A 665 -11.46 -1.43 -4.85
CA GLY A 665 -11.71 -2.40 -3.77
C GLY A 665 -13.18 -2.69 -3.50
N ILE A 666 -14.11 -2.10 -4.26
CA ILE A 666 -15.55 -2.36 -4.13
C ILE A 666 -16.07 -3.12 -5.36
N LYS A 667 -17.03 -4.02 -5.15
CA LYS A 667 -17.69 -4.77 -6.22
C LYS A 667 -18.69 -3.93 -6.98
N PHE A 668 -18.71 -4.12 -8.28
CA PHE A 668 -19.69 -3.58 -9.23
C PHE A 668 -20.27 -4.71 -10.05
N VAL A 669 -21.58 -4.72 -10.28
CA VAL A 669 -22.24 -5.69 -11.16
C VAL A 669 -21.61 -5.62 -12.55
N SER A 670 -21.34 -6.77 -13.16
CA SER A 670 -20.72 -6.81 -14.49
C SER A 670 -21.58 -6.05 -15.50
N ILE A 671 -20.92 -5.35 -16.44
CA ILE A 671 -21.61 -4.53 -17.43
C ILE A 671 -22.61 -5.34 -18.27
N ASP A 672 -22.30 -6.60 -18.53
CA ASP A 672 -23.18 -7.52 -19.27
C ASP A 672 -24.46 -7.85 -18.49
N LEU A 673 -24.37 -8.03 -17.17
CA LEU A 673 -25.54 -8.23 -16.33
C LEU A 673 -26.38 -6.96 -16.22
N VAL A 674 -25.74 -5.79 -16.06
CA VAL A 674 -26.45 -4.50 -16.07
C VAL A 674 -27.17 -4.30 -17.41
N ARG A 675 -26.49 -4.54 -18.53
CA ARG A 675 -27.07 -4.45 -19.87
C ARG A 675 -28.28 -5.36 -20.01
N LYS A 676 -28.19 -6.61 -19.57
CA LYS A 676 -29.29 -7.58 -19.64
C LYS A 676 -30.47 -7.17 -18.76
N MET A 677 -30.22 -6.78 -17.51
CA MET A 677 -31.27 -6.28 -16.62
C MET A 677 -32.00 -5.08 -17.21
N LYS A 678 -31.26 -4.14 -17.82
CA LYS A 678 -31.82 -2.98 -18.52
C LYS A 678 -32.66 -3.38 -19.73
N TRP A 679 -32.20 -4.36 -20.51
CA TRP A 679 -32.93 -4.88 -21.65
C TRP A 679 -34.27 -5.49 -21.21
N ASP A 680 -34.26 -6.27 -20.14
CA ASP A 680 -35.46 -6.95 -19.61
C ASP A 680 -36.44 -5.95 -18.97
N ARG A 681 -35.95 -4.88 -18.33
CA ARG A 681 -36.79 -3.82 -17.74
C ARG A 681 -37.37 -2.86 -18.78
N HIS A 682 -36.63 -2.59 -19.86
CA HIS A 682 -37.09 -1.91 -21.08
C HIS A 682 -37.69 -0.50 -20.89
N SER A 683 -37.16 0.32 -19.96
CA SER A 683 -37.56 1.73 -19.85
C SER A 683 -36.87 2.62 -20.90
N GLU A 684 -37.40 3.82 -21.17
CA GLU A 684 -36.78 4.78 -22.11
C GLU A 684 -35.30 5.09 -21.75
N LYS A 685 -35.01 5.27 -20.46
CA LYS A 685 -33.64 5.47 -19.96
C LYS A 685 -32.77 4.24 -20.20
N ASP A 686 -33.33 3.03 -20.10
CA ASP A 686 -32.58 1.79 -20.28
C ASP A 686 -32.12 1.61 -21.73
N LEU A 687 -32.95 1.98 -22.71
CA LEU A 687 -32.58 1.93 -24.13
C LEU A 687 -31.35 2.81 -24.43
N VAL A 688 -31.33 4.04 -23.91
CA VAL A 688 -30.16 4.94 -24.03
C VAL A 688 -28.94 4.36 -23.34
N ASP A 689 -29.10 3.80 -22.15
CA ASP A 689 -28.01 3.16 -21.40
C ASP A 689 -27.45 1.94 -22.15
N ILE A 690 -28.30 1.14 -22.82
CA ILE A 690 -27.89 0.00 -23.63
C ILE A 690 -27.08 0.46 -24.85
N GLU A 691 -27.51 1.51 -25.55
CA GLU A 691 -26.75 2.08 -26.67
C GLU A 691 -25.34 2.52 -26.24
N LEU A 692 -25.21 3.14 -25.07
CA LEU A 692 -23.90 3.52 -24.51
C LEU A 692 -23.02 2.31 -24.19
N ILE A 693 -23.62 1.24 -23.65
CA ILE A 693 -22.92 0.00 -23.34
C ILE A 693 -22.46 -0.71 -24.62
N ASP A 694 -23.31 -0.75 -25.64
CA ASP A 694 -23.01 -1.39 -26.94
C ASP A 694 -21.92 -0.65 -27.74
N ALA A 695 -21.60 0.59 -27.35
CA ALA A 695 -20.53 1.41 -27.92
C ALA A 695 -19.19 1.36 -27.13
N LEU A 696 -19.05 0.43 -26.17
CA LEU A 696 -17.78 0.09 -25.50
C LEU A 696 -16.96 -0.90 -26.34
#